data_AF-A0A850G9X4-F1
#
_entry.id   AF-A0A850G9X4-F1
#
_cell.length_a   1.000
_cell.length_b   1.000
_cell.length_c   1.000
_cell.angle_alpha   90.00
_cell.angle_beta   90.00
_cell.angle_gamma   90.00
#
_symmetry.space_group_name_H-M   'P 1'
#
loop_
_entity.id
_entity.type
_entity.pdbx_description
1 polymer ?
#
loop_
_entity_poly.entity_id
_entity_poly.type
_entity_poly.pdbx_seq_one_letter_code
_entity_poly.pdbx_strand_id
1 'polypeptide(L)'
;MPPAPEVREELVELGQALAFDKELSGTRDVSCMTCHHPTLSSDDNLSLSIGVGGVGLGADRVHPDGIFIPRNAPPLFNLHAMDTMFWDGRVSFHGGVESPADEELTQEMLDVFEFGVVSAQAMFPVTSREEMRGKLGTSELSLIRDSSFTLMWEALMARLAQIPEYVEMFEAAYPGTDFEDMSFAHAANAIAGFEVAAFEAADTPWDQFLRGDDWALSLDQLQGANHFLGKAKCSQCHSGASLTDVEFHNTALPQIGPGKGARGVSLTDDWGHYDVSRSTDDFYRFRTAPLRNIDLTGPWGHAGQYTSLESFIEHYLDPEASLLDFDPDEEGVDPALSDTLVANQDLVLDHVSPLLADMDFREQRLDEMVEFMHALTDPASLDLEHTIPETVPSGLPVGHDQLVVPDNYEGAITMEWGFGGTTFREYQIQEPSMCVEDTGTVTVSFDRNANTLAIDAQIKGLPYRPDLCYEYNPSTEWNAYPDCVEDGIWQMWMVPRMFNLIAPFWYDAVSGDFIDTDWVLDEPPANAFMVYLPAGQMIGTQMFDPDPETLEANVHFDLEYDRILDELGKAGVMFSLLPKNIYNPTELEVYYSTSLPEEYAMSFDDFIEMNNMGKGGLGLAVSIEPDPKPSYLDSRDNVMLGYGTTFPDLPPELLPVFEEECGTNFQWDGINMDGGDQP
;
A
#
# COMPACT_ATOMS: atom_id res chain seq x y z
N MET A 1 34.01 -8.66 -11.94
CA MET A 1 33.02 -9.00 -10.89
C MET A 1 33.49 -10.21 -10.12
N PRO A 2 33.21 -10.37 -8.81
CA PRO A 2 33.30 -11.68 -8.18
C PRO A 2 32.40 -12.67 -8.94
N PRO A 3 32.82 -13.92 -9.13
CA PRO A 3 31.98 -14.91 -9.79
C PRO A 3 30.71 -15.14 -8.98
N ALA A 4 29.58 -15.35 -9.66
CA ALA A 4 28.36 -15.84 -9.02
C ALA A 4 28.63 -17.12 -8.21
N PRO A 5 27.94 -17.31 -7.07
CA PRO A 5 28.00 -18.58 -6.36
C PRO A 5 27.44 -19.71 -7.23
N GLU A 6 27.98 -20.91 -7.07
CA GLU A 6 27.46 -22.09 -7.77
C GLU A 6 26.08 -22.46 -7.19
N VAL A 7 25.06 -22.53 -8.05
CA VAL A 7 23.69 -22.88 -7.68
C VAL A 7 23.40 -24.33 -8.07
N ARG A 8 22.75 -25.08 -7.17
CA ARG A 8 22.38 -26.48 -7.39
C ARG A 8 21.27 -26.58 -8.43
N GLU A 9 21.36 -27.58 -9.32
CA GLU A 9 20.43 -27.75 -10.45
C GLU A 9 18.97 -27.85 -9.98
N GLU A 10 18.70 -28.64 -8.94
CA GLU A 10 17.35 -28.82 -8.39
C GLU A 10 16.79 -27.52 -7.80
N LEU A 11 17.66 -26.64 -7.29
CA LEU A 11 17.26 -25.34 -6.75
C LEU A 11 16.95 -24.34 -7.88
N VAL A 12 17.72 -24.37 -8.97
CA VAL A 12 17.45 -23.58 -10.18
C VAL A 12 16.14 -24.01 -10.83
N GLU A 13 15.89 -25.32 -10.96
CA GLU A 13 14.65 -25.85 -11.54
C GLU A 13 13.41 -25.44 -10.73
N LEU A 14 13.47 -25.56 -9.40
CA LEU A 14 12.40 -25.09 -8.51
C LEU A 14 12.21 -23.58 -8.62
N GLY A 15 13.31 -22.81 -8.58
CA GLY A 15 13.28 -21.36 -8.69
C GLY A 15 12.69 -20.87 -10.01
N GLN A 16 13.09 -21.49 -11.12
CA GLN A 16 12.56 -21.21 -12.45
C GLN A 16 11.05 -21.49 -12.49
N ALA A 17 10.62 -22.67 -12.04
CA ALA A 17 9.20 -23.00 -12.02
C ALA A 17 8.40 -21.95 -11.24
N LEU A 18 8.81 -21.61 -10.01
CA LEU A 18 8.14 -20.63 -9.17
C LEU A 18 8.14 -19.22 -9.77
N ALA A 19 9.25 -18.78 -10.38
CA ALA A 19 9.39 -17.43 -10.92
C ALA A 19 8.45 -17.17 -12.12
N PHE A 20 8.13 -18.20 -12.90
CA PHE A 20 7.19 -18.13 -14.04
C PHE A 20 5.75 -18.53 -13.67
N ASP A 21 5.52 -19.13 -12.50
CA ASP A 21 4.21 -19.63 -12.12
C ASP A 21 3.35 -18.54 -11.47
N LYS A 22 2.19 -18.30 -12.08
CA LYS A 22 1.22 -17.32 -11.60
C LYS A 22 0.51 -17.77 -10.33
N GLU A 23 0.67 -19.03 -9.90
CA GLU A 23 0.08 -19.55 -8.65
C GLU A 23 0.50 -18.73 -7.40
N LEU A 24 1.64 -18.05 -7.47
CA LEU A 24 2.12 -17.16 -6.40
C LEU A 24 1.41 -15.80 -6.34
N SER A 25 0.58 -15.46 -7.33
CA SER A 25 -0.23 -14.24 -7.34
C SER A 25 -1.66 -14.51 -6.88
N GLY A 26 -2.29 -13.51 -6.28
CA GLY A 26 -3.66 -13.63 -5.74
C GLY A 26 -4.65 -14.14 -6.79
N THR A 27 -4.75 -13.43 -7.91
CA THR A 27 -5.69 -13.71 -9.02
C THR A 27 -5.17 -14.70 -10.04
N ARG A 28 -3.94 -15.20 -9.88
CA ARG A 28 -3.29 -16.15 -10.80
C ARG A 28 -3.07 -15.61 -12.22
N ASP A 29 -2.85 -14.30 -12.38
CA ASP A 29 -2.59 -13.64 -13.66
C ASP A 29 -1.15 -13.11 -13.85
N VAL A 30 -0.38 -12.98 -12.76
CA VAL A 30 0.96 -12.37 -12.77
C VAL A 30 1.97 -13.27 -12.06
N SER A 31 3.22 -13.25 -12.54
CA SER A 31 4.37 -13.98 -11.97
C SER A 31 5.54 -13.01 -11.82
N CYS A 32 6.63 -13.41 -11.16
CA CYS A 32 7.85 -12.61 -11.09
C CYS A 32 8.35 -12.26 -12.50
N MET A 33 8.32 -13.24 -13.41
CA MET A 33 8.76 -13.08 -14.80
C MET A 33 7.78 -12.33 -15.69
N THR A 34 6.64 -11.85 -15.18
CA THR A 34 5.78 -10.92 -15.92
C THR A 34 6.41 -9.52 -15.99
N CYS A 35 6.99 -9.04 -14.87
CA CYS A 35 7.65 -7.73 -14.80
C CYS A 35 9.17 -7.82 -15.01
N HIS A 36 9.74 -9.03 -14.97
CA HIS A 36 11.16 -9.28 -15.17
C HIS A 36 11.42 -10.26 -16.31
N HIS A 37 10.72 -10.07 -17.43
CA HIS A 37 10.66 -11.09 -18.46
C HIS A 37 11.99 -11.24 -19.21
N PRO A 38 12.50 -12.45 -19.48
CA PRO A 38 13.79 -12.64 -20.14
C PRO A 38 13.89 -12.02 -21.54
N THR A 39 12.81 -11.99 -22.32
CA THR A 39 12.80 -11.34 -23.65
C THR A 39 12.89 -9.82 -23.60
N LEU A 40 12.78 -9.24 -22.41
CA LEU A 40 12.90 -7.82 -22.12
C LEU A 40 14.12 -7.57 -21.22
N SER A 41 15.09 -8.48 -21.23
CA SER A 41 16.33 -8.36 -20.46
C SER A 41 16.11 -8.20 -18.96
N SER A 42 15.12 -8.92 -18.40
CA SER A 42 14.70 -8.86 -16.98
C SER A 42 14.08 -7.53 -16.53
N ASP A 43 13.78 -6.65 -17.47
CA ASP A 43 12.94 -5.45 -17.31
C ASP A 43 11.51 -5.75 -17.84
N ASP A 44 10.62 -4.76 -17.84
CA ASP A 44 9.29 -4.84 -18.46
C ASP A 44 9.04 -3.82 -19.57
N ASN A 45 10.04 -3.02 -19.96
CA ASN A 45 9.97 -2.03 -21.02
C ASN A 45 8.81 -1.03 -20.83
N LEU A 46 8.47 -0.74 -19.58
CA LEU A 46 7.46 0.25 -19.17
C LEU A 46 8.11 1.28 -18.24
N SER A 47 7.64 2.54 -18.31
CA SER A 47 8.06 3.55 -17.34
C SER A 47 7.69 3.12 -15.92
N LEU A 48 6.45 2.65 -15.72
CA LEU A 48 5.99 2.07 -14.47
C LEU A 48 5.34 0.72 -14.75
N SER A 49 5.70 -0.26 -13.93
CA SER A 49 5.24 -1.63 -14.10
C SER A 49 3.74 -1.75 -13.85
N ILE A 50 3.14 -2.80 -14.42
CA ILE A 50 1.72 -3.13 -14.21
C ILE A 50 1.64 -4.53 -13.61
N GLY A 51 1.16 -4.64 -12.37
CA GLY A 51 1.03 -5.93 -11.70
C GLY A 51 -0.28 -6.66 -12.03
N VAL A 52 -0.82 -7.29 -11.01
CA VAL A 52 -2.09 -8.02 -10.99
C VAL A 52 -3.24 -7.27 -11.70
N GLY A 53 -4.08 -7.98 -12.44
CA GLY A 53 -5.16 -7.41 -13.26
C GLY A 53 -4.72 -6.87 -14.63
N GLY A 54 -3.41 -6.78 -14.89
CA GLY A 54 -2.86 -6.37 -16.18
C GLY A 54 -2.80 -7.50 -17.22
N VAL A 55 -2.89 -7.13 -18.50
CA VAL A 55 -2.87 -8.05 -19.66
C VAL A 55 -1.78 -7.66 -20.62
N GLY A 56 -1.12 -8.64 -21.23
CA GLY A 56 -0.01 -8.43 -22.15
C GLY A 56 1.33 -8.44 -21.43
N LEU A 57 2.38 -8.18 -22.20
CA LEU A 57 3.76 -8.18 -21.75
C LEU A 57 4.48 -6.98 -22.39
N GLY A 58 5.46 -6.42 -21.69
CA GLY A 58 6.26 -5.35 -22.28
C GLY A 58 5.44 -4.08 -22.50
N ALA A 59 5.81 -3.35 -23.54
CA ALA A 59 5.07 -2.17 -24.02
C ALA A 59 3.62 -2.45 -24.45
N ASP A 60 3.23 -3.72 -24.66
CA ASP A 60 1.84 -4.09 -24.95
C ASP A 60 1.02 -4.38 -23.68
N ARG A 61 1.65 -4.34 -22.49
CA ARG A 61 0.98 -4.61 -21.23
C ARG A 61 0.15 -3.41 -20.78
N VAL A 62 -1.12 -3.65 -20.45
CA VAL A 62 -2.08 -2.62 -20.05
C VAL A 62 -2.90 -3.05 -18.83
N HIS A 63 -3.26 -2.08 -17.99
CA HIS A 63 -4.21 -2.29 -16.89
C HIS A 63 -5.57 -1.69 -17.26
N PRO A 64 -6.69 -2.44 -17.14
CA PRO A 64 -8.02 -1.93 -17.51
C PRO A 64 -8.45 -0.70 -16.69
N ASP A 65 -8.03 -0.63 -15.43
CA ASP A 65 -8.29 0.51 -14.53
C ASP A 65 -7.16 1.56 -14.52
N GLY A 66 -6.11 1.43 -15.35
CA GLY A 66 -4.97 2.35 -15.35
C GLY A 66 -4.14 2.34 -14.06
N ILE A 67 -3.98 1.17 -13.42
CA ILE A 67 -3.21 1.01 -12.18
C ILE A 67 -1.76 0.67 -12.52
N PHE A 68 -0.84 1.40 -11.91
CA PHE A 68 0.60 1.24 -12.07
C PHE A 68 1.23 0.94 -10.71
N ILE A 69 2.31 0.14 -10.73
CA ILE A 69 3.22 -0.02 -9.61
C ILE A 69 4.02 1.28 -9.50
N PRO A 70 4.24 1.85 -8.30
CA PRO A 70 4.83 3.19 -8.17
C PRO A 70 6.28 3.39 -8.62
N ARG A 71 6.96 2.33 -9.07
CA ARG A 71 8.36 2.38 -9.52
C ARG A 71 8.56 1.49 -10.73
N ASN A 72 9.55 1.82 -11.55
CA ASN A 72 10.09 0.96 -12.61
C ASN A 72 10.70 -0.31 -12.00
N ALA A 73 10.53 -1.44 -12.69
CA ALA A 73 11.09 -2.74 -12.30
C ALA A 73 12.63 -2.75 -12.52
N PRO A 74 13.45 -2.88 -11.47
CA PRO A 74 14.90 -2.96 -11.67
C PRO A 74 15.29 -4.31 -12.32
N PRO A 75 16.29 -4.34 -13.21
CA PRO A 75 16.74 -5.59 -13.83
C PRO A 75 17.40 -6.53 -12.82
N LEU A 76 17.36 -7.84 -13.11
CA LEU A 76 17.81 -8.91 -12.22
C LEU A 76 19.29 -9.29 -12.42
N PHE A 77 20.06 -8.50 -13.17
CA PHE A 77 21.44 -8.84 -13.47
C PHE A 77 22.38 -8.72 -12.26
N ASN A 78 23.14 -9.78 -11.99
CA ASN A 78 24.23 -9.82 -11.00
C ASN A 78 23.81 -9.47 -9.56
N LEU A 79 22.58 -9.79 -9.18
CA LEU A 79 22.04 -9.46 -7.85
C LEU A 79 22.84 -10.08 -6.70
N HIS A 80 23.57 -11.18 -6.92
CA HIS A 80 24.48 -11.79 -5.92
C HIS A 80 25.59 -10.85 -5.44
N ALA A 81 25.90 -9.79 -6.20
CA ALA A 81 26.88 -8.79 -5.82
C ALA A 81 26.29 -7.63 -5.00
N MET A 82 24.99 -7.67 -4.68
CA MET A 82 24.28 -6.63 -3.93
C MET A 82 24.04 -7.07 -2.49
N ASP A 83 24.08 -6.12 -1.56
CA ASP A 83 23.69 -6.29 -0.16
C ASP A 83 22.46 -5.44 0.21
N THR A 84 21.90 -4.73 -0.76
CA THR A 84 20.77 -3.80 -0.61
C THR A 84 19.88 -3.86 -1.86
N MET A 85 18.60 -4.14 -1.65
CA MET A 85 17.59 -4.38 -2.69
C MET A 85 16.50 -3.32 -2.70
N PHE A 86 15.76 -3.28 -3.80
CA PHE A 86 14.80 -2.21 -4.16
C PHE A 86 15.46 -0.83 -4.35
N TRP A 87 14.68 0.12 -4.87
CA TRP A 87 15.13 1.50 -5.10
C TRP A 87 15.31 2.30 -3.80
N ASP A 88 14.53 1.99 -2.76
CA ASP A 88 14.59 2.64 -1.44
C ASP A 88 15.47 1.89 -0.43
N GLY A 89 16.00 0.72 -0.78
CA GLY A 89 16.84 -0.06 0.12
C GLY A 89 16.09 -0.77 1.25
N ARG A 90 14.76 -0.89 1.17
CA ARG A 90 13.97 -1.44 2.28
C ARG A 90 14.31 -2.88 2.64
N VAL A 91 15.03 -3.60 1.79
CA VAL A 91 15.62 -4.91 2.11
C VAL A 91 17.13 -4.80 2.00
N SER A 92 17.84 -4.83 3.12
CA SER A 92 19.28 -4.59 3.17
C SER A 92 19.97 -5.47 4.20
N PHE A 93 21.30 -5.54 4.15
CA PHE A 93 22.11 -6.24 5.14
C PHE A 93 23.05 -5.28 5.90
N HIS A 94 22.76 -5.05 7.18
CA HIS A 94 23.53 -4.18 8.08
C HIS A 94 23.86 -4.85 9.42
N GLY A 95 24.55 -6.00 9.37
CA GLY A 95 24.80 -6.83 10.56
C GLY A 95 23.63 -7.76 10.92
N GLY A 96 22.62 -7.78 10.06
CA GLY A 96 21.41 -8.59 10.01
C GLY A 96 20.61 -8.18 8.76
N VAL A 97 19.59 -8.94 8.38
CA VAL A 97 18.67 -8.53 7.30
C VAL A 97 17.65 -7.56 7.87
N GLU A 98 17.58 -6.35 7.32
CA GLU A 98 16.53 -5.37 7.61
C GLU A 98 15.46 -5.47 6.51
N SER A 99 14.18 -5.46 6.89
CA SER A 99 13.08 -5.61 5.93
C SER A 99 11.75 -5.04 6.46
N PRO A 100 10.74 -4.80 5.59
CA PRO A 100 9.40 -4.39 6.03
C PRO A 100 8.69 -5.39 6.94
N ALA A 101 9.12 -6.67 6.93
CA ALA A 101 8.54 -7.72 7.76
C ALA A 101 9.09 -7.74 9.19
N ASP A 102 10.16 -6.99 9.48
CA ASP A 102 10.79 -6.88 10.81
C ASP A 102 10.92 -8.26 11.50
N GLU A 103 10.33 -8.44 12.69
CA GLU A 103 10.40 -9.68 13.46
C GLU A 103 9.67 -10.89 12.81
N GLU A 104 8.76 -10.65 11.84
CA GLU A 104 8.10 -11.74 11.10
C GLU A 104 9.09 -12.49 10.19
N LEU A 105 10.18 -11.85 9.76
CA LEU A 105 11.28 -12.53 9.06
C LEU A 105 12.17 -13.24 10.08
N THR A 106 11.77 -14.45 10.48
CA THR A 106 12.40 -15.17 11.60
C THR A 106 13.83 -15.64 11.29
N GLN A 107 14.61 -15.91 12.35
CA GLN A 107 15.96 -16.47 12.19
C GLN A 107 15.95 -17.81 11.44
N GLU A 108 14.92 -18.64 11.63
CA GLU A 108 14.79 -19.92 10.90
C GLU A 108 14.62 -19.70 9.39
N MET A 109 13.90 -18.65 8.98
CA MET A 109 13.81 -18.24 7.59
C MET A 109 15.15 -17.71 7.06
N LEU A 110 15.83 -16.86 7.85
CA LEU A 110 17.15 -16.33 7.48
C LEU A 110 18.20 -17.42 7.31
N ASP A 111 18.15 -18.49 8.11
CA ASP A 111 19.07 -19.62 8.04
C ASP A 111 18.93 -20.43 6.72
N VAL A 112 17.80 -20.28 6.00
CA VAL A 112 17.56 -20.88 4.67
C VAL A 112 18.23 -20.08 3.54
N PHE A 113 18.51 -18.80 3.75
CA PHE A 113 18.98 -17.91 2.69
C PHE A 113 20.43 -18.18 2.28
N GLU A 114 20.60 -18.88 1.15
CA GLU A 114 21.87 -19.13 0.49
C GLU A 114 22.39 -17.90 -0.28
N PHE A 115 21.51 -16.96 -0.66
CA PHE A 115 21.82 -15.77 -1.48
C PHE A 115 21.57 -14.43 -0.79
N GLY A 116 21.52 -14.41 0.54
CA GLY A 116 21.41 -13.18 1.33
C GLY A 116 20.16 -12.35 1.00
N VAL A 117 20.34 -11.06 0.72
CA VAL A 117 19.22 -10.15 0.42
C VAL A 117 18.51 -10.47 -0.89
N VAL A 118 19.13 -11.23 -1.81
CA VAL A 118 18.46 -11.75 -3.01
C VAL A 118 17.37 -12.75 -2.61
N SER A 119 17.67 -13.65 -1.67
CA SER A 119 16.64 -14.57 -1.13
C SER A 119 15.54 -13.81 -0.38
N ALA A 120 15.90 -12.75 0.34
CA ALA A 120 14.93 -11.95 1.09
C ALA A 120 14.00 -11.12 0.17
N GLN A 121 14.51 -10.51 -0.91
CA GLN A 121 13.71 -9.62 -1.76
C GLN A 121 12.52 -10.36 -2.40
N ALA A 122 12.73 -11.61 -2.82
CA ALA A 122 11.71 -12.46 -3.44
C ALA A 122 10.50 -12.75 -2.53
N MET A 123 10.57 -12.42 -1.23
CA MET A 123 9.46 -12.59 -0.29
C MET A 123 8.40 -11.49 -0.36
N PHE A 124 8.68 -10.34 -0.99
CA PHE A 124 7.84 -9.14 -0.85
C PHE A 124 6.90 -8.83 -2.03
N PRO A 125 7.25 -9.08 -3.31
CA PRO A 125 6.31 -8.82 -4.42
C PRO A 125 4.98 -9.55 -4.27
N VAL A 126 5.00 -10.77 -3.73
CA VAL A 126 3.81 -11.60 -3.43
C VAL A 126 2.89 -11.00 -2.35
N THR A 127 3.39 -10.07 -1.55
CA THR A 127 2.63 -9.41 -0.47
C THR A 127 2.07 -8.06 -0.89
N SER A 128 2.58 -7.50 -2.00
CA SER A 128 2.22 -6.18 -2.51
C SER A 128 0.93 -6.24 -3.34
N ARG A 129 -0.03 -5.36 -3.01
CA ARG A 129 -1.37 -5.33 -3.63
C ARG A 129 -1.30 -4.95 -5.10
N GLU A 130 -0.44 -4.00 -5.44
CA GLU A 130 -0.25 -3.48 -6.79
C GLU A 130 0.62 -4.42 -7.64
N GLU A 131 1.45 -5.26 -7.01
CA GLU A 131 2.35 -6.19 -7.72
C GLU A 131 1.68 -7.54 -7.97
N MET A 132 1.68 -8.46 -7.00
CA MET A 132 1.21 -9.84 -7.22
C MET A 132 -0.01 -10.23 -6.40
N ARG A 133 -0.33 -9.50 -5.33
CA ARG A 133 -1.35 -9.94 -4.38
C ARG A 133 -2.79 -9.67 -4.83
N GLY A 134 -3.03 -8.53 -5.47
CA GLY A 134 -4.38 -8.11 -5.86
C GLY A 134 -5.08 -7.18 -4.87
N LYS A 135 -6.04 -6.42 -5.40
CA LYS A 135 -7.02 -5.65 -4.63
C LYS A 135 -7.78 -6.57 -3.69
N LEU A 136 -8.32 -6.00 -2.63
CA LEU A 136 -9.14 -6.76 -1.69
C LEU A 136 -10.34 -7.42 -2.36
N GLY A 137 -10.66 -8.64 -1.91
CA GLY A 137 -11.74 -9.44 -2.47
C GLY A 137 -11.43 -10.08 -3.83
N THR A 138 -10.24 -9.91 -4.39
CA THR A 138 -9.89 -10.54 -5.67
C THR A 138 -9.38 -11.98 -5.54
N SER A 139 -8.98 -12.38 -4.34
CA SER A 139 -8.50 -13.72 -4.02
C SER A 139 -8.49 -13.98 -2.51
N GLU A 140 -8.33 -15.23 -2.09
CA GLU A 140 -8.11 -15.59 -0.69
C GLU A 140 -6.85 -14.93 -0.10
N LEU A 141 -5.80 -14.73 -0.90
CA LEU A 141 -4.58 -14.04 -0.46
C LEU A 141 -4.84 -12.55 -0.24
N SER A 142 -5.69 -11.94 -1.06
CA SER A 142 -6.01 -10.52 -0.93
C SER A 142 -6.60 -10.19 0.45
N LEU A 143 -7.35 -11.13 1.05
CA LEU A 143 -8.08 -10.99 2.32
C LEU A 143 -7.21 -11.00 3.57
N ILE A 144 -5.97 -11.46 3.46
CA ILE A 144 -5.01 -11.40 4.58
C ILE A 144 -4.73 -9.91 4.89
N ARG A 145 -4.28 -9.56 6.10
CA ARG A 145 -3.88 -8.17 6.38
C ARG A 145 -2.61 -7.79 5.64
N ASP A 146 -2.40 -6.50 5.38
CA ASP A 146 -1.14 -6.02 4.77
C ASP A 146 0.05 -6.15 5.71
N SER A 147 -0.20 -6.06 7.02
CA SER A 147 0.79 -6.22 8.09
C SER A 147 0.93 -7.67 8.58
N SER A 148 0.58 -8.68 7.77
CA SER A 148 0.65 -10.08 8.19
C SER A 148 1.42 -10.89 7.15
N PHE A 149 2.73 -10.65 7.09
CA PHE A 149 3.64 -11.29 6.14
C PHE A 149 3.67 -12.81 6.33
N THR A 150 3.73 -13.26 7.59
CA THR A 150 3.77 -14.69 7.94
C THR A 150 2.56 -15.43 7.41
N LEU A 151 1.35 -14.91 7.65
CA LEU A 151 0.11 -15.54 7.18
C LEU A 151 0.04 -15.57 5.65
N MET A 152 0.54 -14.54 4.97
CA MET A 152 0.62 -14.52 3.51
C MET A 152 1.52 -15.64 2.99
N TRP A 153 2.72 -15.75 3.55
CA TRP A 153 3.71 -16.76 3.19
C TRP A 153 3.23 -18.19 3.50
N GLU A 154 2.56 -18.40 4.62
CA GLU A 154 1.93 -19.68 4.97
C GLU A 154 0.81 -20.05 3.98
N ALA A 155 -0.05 -19.09 3.60
CA ALA A 155 -1.13 -19.31 2.64
C ALA A 155 -0.58 -19.67 1.24
N LEU A 156 0.51 -19.03 0.82
CA LEU A 156 1.22 -19.38 -0.41
C LEU A 156 1.80 -20.80 -0.36
N MET A 157 2.46 -21.18 0.73
CA MET A 157 2.95 -22.55 0.91
C MET A 157 1.81 -23.57 0.92
N ALA A 158 0.66 -23.23 1.50
CA ALA A 158 -0.53 -24.08 1.48
C ALA A 158 -1.10 -24.28 0.06
N ARG A 159 -1.04 -23.26 -0.81
CA ARG A 159 -1.38 -23.39 -2.24
C ARG A 159 -0.41 -24.33 -2.95
N LEU A 160 0.90 -24.11 -2.78
CA LEU A 160 1.93 -24.94 -3.39
C LEU A 160 1.81 -26.41 -2.96
N ALA A 161 1.42 -26.66 -1.70
CA ALA A 161 1.17 -28.01 -1.18
C ALA A 161 0.06 -28.77 -1.93
N GLN A 162 -0.87 -28.08 -2.59
CA GLN A 162 -1.94 -28.70 -3.38
C GLN A 162 -1.47 -29.21 -4.75
N ILE A 163 -0.23 -28.89 -5.15
CA ILE A 163 0.37 -29.28 -6.43
C ILE A 163 1.46 -30.33 -6.13
N PRO A 164 1.20 -31.63 -6.36
CA PRO A 164 2.14 -32.69 -5.98
C PRO A 164 3.53 -32.56 -6.60
N GLU A 165 3.61 -32.00 -7.81
CA GLU A 165 4.88 -31.75 -8.49
C GLU A 165 5.73 -30.72 -7.73
N TYR A 166 5.13 -29.66 -7.16
CA TYR A 166 5.89 -28.74 -6.31
C TYR A 166 6.43 -29.44 -5.07
N VAL A 167 5.64 -30.27 -4.38
CA VAL A 167 6.12 -31.02 -3.21
C VAL A 167 7.37 -31.84 -3.55
N GLU A 168 7.36 -32.55 -4.68
CA GLU A 168 8.52 -33.32 -5.16
C GLU A 168 9.73 -32.42 -5.48
N MET A 169 9.51 -31.28 -6.13
CA MET A 169 10.57 -30.32 -6.48
C MET A 169 11.20 -29.67 -5.24
N PHE A 170 10.40 -29.29 -4.24
CA PHE A 170 10.88 -28.74 -2.97
C PHE A 170 11.74 -29.76 -2.21
N GLU A 171 11.28 -31.01 -2.05
CA GLU A 171 12.05 -32.05 -1.37
C GLU A 171 13.34 -32.42 -2.11
N ALA A 172 13.36 -32.30 -3.45
CA ALA A 172 14.57 -32.45 -4.25
C ALA A 172 15.56 -31.28 -4.05
N ALA A 173 15.04 -30.05 -4.02
CA ALA A 173 15.83 -28.84 -3.81
C ALA A 173 16.36 -28.70 -2.37
N TYR A 174 15.72 -29.34 -1.39
CA TYR A 174 16.08 -29.26 0.04
C TYR A 174 16.21 -30.66 0.66
N PRO A 175 17.26 -31.42 0.32
CA PRO A 175 17.39 -32.81 0.72
C PRO A 175 17.48 -32.96 2.24
N GLY A 176 16.53 -33.71 2.81
CA GLY A 176 16.48 -34.01 4.23
C GLY A 176 15.52 -33.12 5.05
N THR A 177 14.80 -32.23 4.39
CA THR A 177 13.66 -31.50 4.94
C THR A 177 12.41 -31.93 4.19
N ASP A 178 11.37 -32.34 4.90
CA ASP A 178 10.08 -32.69 4.29
C ASP A 178 9.32 -31.39 3.96
N PHE A 179 8.48 -31.37 2.91
CA PHE A 179 7.78 -30.14 2.48
C PHE A 179 6.97 -29.48 3.61
N GLU A 180 6.38 -30.29 4.50
CA GLU A 180 5.57 -29.78 5.63
C GLU A 180 6.37 -28.98 6.67
N ASP A 181 7.69 -29.15 6.70
CA ASP A 181 8.61 -28.40 7.55
C ASP A 181 9.22 -27.17 6.84
N MET A 182 8.86 -26.93 5.57
CA MET A 182 9.37 -25.80 4.79
C MET A 182 8.46 -24.58 4.89
N SER A 183 9.10 -23.41 4.93
CA SER A 183 8.44 -22.10 4.85
C SER A 183 8.64 -21.44 3.49
N PHE A 184 7.95 -20.31 3.25
CA PHE A 184 8.13 -19.53 2.02
C PHE A 184 9.56 -19.02 1.81
N ALA A 185 10.39 -18.98 2.85
CA ALA A 185 11.82 -18.70 2.71
C ALA A 185 12.54 -19.70 1.80
N HIS A 186 12.08 -20.95 1.74
CA HIS A 186 12.60 -21.97 0.82
C HIS A 186 12.19 -21.63 -0.63
N ALA A 187 10.94 -21.21 -0.83
CA ALA A 187 10.46 -20.77 -2.15
C ALA A 187 11.26 -19.55 -2.64
N ALA A 188 11.38 -18.54 -1.79
CA ALA A 188 12.10 -17.30 -2.09
C ALA A 188 13.60 -17.53 -2.35
N ASN A 189 14.23 -18.43 -1.59
CA ASN A 189 15.62 -18.82 -1.81
C ASN A 189 15.81 -19.58 -3.13
N ALA A 190 14.86 -20.43 -3.54
CA ALA A 190 14.91 -21.10 -4.83
C ALA A 190 14.78 -20.08 -5.98
N ILE A 191 13.83 -19.14 -5.89
CA ILE A 191 13.67 -18.04 -6.86
C ILE A 191 14.98 -17.25 -6.98
N ALA A 192 15.59 -16.85 -5.86
CA ALA A 192 16.88 -16.17 -5.86
C ALA A 192 18.01 -17.02 -6.49
N GLY A 193 18.01 -18.33 -6.28
CA GLY A 193 18.95 -19.24 -6.95
C GLY A 193 18.79 -19.24 -8.47
N PHE A 194 17.56 -19.22 -8.96
CA PHE A 194 17.29 -19.02 -10.38
C PHE A 194 17.75 -17.65 -10.87
N GLU A 195 17.46 -16.56 -10.14
CA GLU A 195 17.88 -15.21 -10.50
C GLU A 195 19.41 -15.12 -10.67
N VAL A 196 20.15 -15.66 -9.70
CA VAL A 196 21.62 -15.71 -9.71
C VAL A 196 22.16 -16.56 -10.85
N ALA A 197 21.52 -17.68 -11.17
CA ALA A 197 21.97 -18.57 -12.24
C ALA A 197 21.65 -18.05 -13.65
N ALA A 198 20.48 -17.42 -13.83
CA ALA A 198 19.95 -17.03 -15.13
C ALA A 198 20.41 -15.64 -15.59
N PHE A 199 20.69 -14.72 -14.66
CA PHE A 199 20.99 -13.32 -14.96
C PHE A 199 22.42 -12.90 -14.56
N GLU A 200 23.39 -13.80 -14.73
CA GLU A 200 24.81 -13.44 -14.63
C GLU A 200 25.28 -12.69 -15.90
N ALA A 201 25.94 -11.55 -15.71
CA ALA A 201 26.49 -10.70 -16.77
C ALA A 201 27.88 -10.17 -16.40
N ALA A 202 28.91 -10.97 -16.70
CA ALA A 202 30.29 -10.78 -16.28
C ALA A 202 31.34 -10.85 -17.43
N ASP A 203 30.90 -10.87 -18.69
CA ASP A 203 31.74 -10.92 -19.89
C ASP A 203 31.45 -9.78 -20.90
N THR A 204 31.30 -8.56 -20.37
CA THR A 204 31.14 -7.34 -21.17
C THR A 204 32.43 -6.95 -21.91
N PRO A 205 32.37 -6.14 -22.99
CA PRO A 205 33.54 -5.50 -23.57
C PRO A 205 34.43 -4.78 -22.55
N TRP A 206 33.83 -4.13 -21.55
CA TRP A 206 34.54 -3.52 -20.43
C TRP A 206 35.30 -4.55 -19.59
N ASP A 207 34.70 -5.71 -19.28
CA ASP A 207 35.38 -6.78 -18.54
C ASP A 207 36.55 -7.38 -19.34
N GLN A 208 36.36 -7.57 -20.65
CA GLN A 208 37.41 -8.07 -21.54
C GLN A 208 38.60 -7.11 -21.58
N PHE A 209 38.33 -5.79 -21.67
CA PHE A 209 39.35 -4.76 -21.58
C PHE A 209 40.09 -4.79 -20.24
N LEU A 210 39.37 -4.87 -19.11
CA LEU A 210 39.98 -4.97 -17.79
C LEU A 210 40.81 -6.26 -17.59
N ARG A 211 40.49 -7.34 -18.31
CA ARG A 211 41.29 -8.58 -18.35
C ARG A 211 42.49 -8.53 -19.31
N GLY A 212 42.70 -7.40 -19.99
CA GLY A 212 43.88 -7.13 -20.82
C GLY A 212 43.67 -7.32 -22.31
N ASP A 213 42.42 -7.40 -22.79
CA ASP A 213 42.13 -7.28 -24.22
C ASP A 213 42.05 -5.80 -24.63
N ASP A 214 43.19 -5.24 -25.03
CA ASP A 214 43.32 -3.85 -25.48
C ASP A 214 42.40 -3.48 -26.67
N TRP A 215 41.79 -4.46 -27.34
CA TRP A 215 40.92 -4.28 -28.51
C TRP A 215 39.45 -4.54 -28.23
N ALA A 216 39.09 -4.85 -26.97
CA ALA A 216 37.70 -5.08 -26.60
C ALA A 216 36.83 -3.81 -26.67
N LEU A 217 37.44 -2.62 -26.53
CA LEU A 217 36.76 -1.34 -26.65
C LEU A 217 37.08 -0.64 -27.97
N SER A 218 36.08 0.01 -28.55
CA SER A 218 36.26 1.03 -29.59
C SER A 218 36.98 2.27 -29.02
N LEU A 219 37.44 3.16 -29.91
CA LEU A 219 38.07 4.42 -29.47
C LEU A 219 37.06 5.29 -28.70
N ASP A 220 35.83 5.38 -29.19
CA ASP A 220 34.78 6.22 -28.59
C ASP A 220 34.36 5.64 -27.23
N GLN A 221 34.25 4.31 -27.10
CA GLN A 221 34.03 3.60 -25.83
C GLN A 221 35.13 3.89 -24.81
N LEU A 222 36.40 3.87 -25.24
CA LEU A 222 37.52 4.18 -24.38
C LEU A 222 37.55 5.65 -23.95
N GLN A 223 37.15 6.57 -24.83
CA GLN A 223 37.01 8.00 -24.52
C GLN A 223 35.88 8.23 -23.52
N GLY A 224 34.72 7.59 -23.72
CA GLY A 224 33.61 7.57 -22.78
C GLY A 224 34.01 7.05 -21.40
N ALA A 225 34.72 5.93 -21.34
CA ALA A 225 35.26 5.41 -20.08
C ALA A 225 36.19 6.42 -19.38
N ASN A 226 37.02 7.14 -20.14
CA ASN A 226 37.87 8.20 -19.61
C ASN A 226 37.07 9.42 -19.13
N HIS A 227 35.94 9.75 -19.76
CA HIS A 227 35.03 10.79 -19.25
C HIS A 227 34.39 10.35 -17.93
N PHE A 228 33.85 9.14 -17.90
CA PHE A 228 33.18 8.50 -16.77
C PHE A 228 34.06 8.45 -15.52
N LEU A 229 35.30 7.98 -15.66
CA LEU A 229 36.30 7.90 -14.58
C LEU A 229 36.98 9.25 -14.29
N GLY A 230 36.90 10.19 -15.24
CA GLY A 230 37.62 11.45 -15.24
C GLY A 230 36.80 12.61 -14.68
N LYS A 231 36.62 13.66 -15.49
CA LYS A 231 35.97 14.90 -15.03
C LYS A 231 34.45 14.78 -14.85
N ALA A 232 33.80 13.83 -15.56
CA ALA A 232 32.37 13.62 -15.39
C ALA A 232 32.04 13.01 -14.01
N LYS A 233 33.03 12.33 -13.39
CA LYS A 233 32.94 11.80 -12.02
C LYS A 233 31.78 10.84 -11.79
N CYS A 234 31.19 10.25 -12.83
CA CYS A 234 30.14 9.23 -12.73
C CYS A 234 30.57 8.08 -11.80
N SER A 235 31.86 7.73 -11.82
CA SER A 235 32.44 6.69 -10.97
C SER A 235 32.51 7.04 -9.48
N GLN A 236 32.07 8.22 -9.05
CA GLN A 236 31.93 8.56 -7.62
C GLN A 236 30.79 7.77 -6.98
N CYS A 237 29.67 7.63 -7.70
CA CYS A 237 28.55 6.78 -7.28
C CYS A 237 28.62 5.42 -8.00
N HIS A 238 28.87 5.40 -9.31
CA HIS A 238 28.93 4.17 -10.10
C HIS A 238 30.32 3.51 -10.04
N SER A 239 30.66 2.96 -8.88
CA SER A 239 31.99 2.44 -8.57
C SER A 239 32.03 0.92 -8.42
N GLY A 240 33.23 0.37 -8.20
CA GLY A 240 33.40 -1.06 -7.94
C GLY A 240 33.11 -1.95 -9.16
N ALA A 241 32.92 -3.25 -8.92
CA ALA A 241 32.81 -4.24 -9.99
C ALA A 241 31.44 -4.27 -10.67
N SER A 242 30.39 -3.86 -9.94
CA SER A 242 29.01 -3.79 -10.42
C SER A 242 28.60 -2.37 -10.86
N LEU A 243 29.54 -1.42 -10.81
CA LEU A 243 29.32 -0.01 -11.19
C LEU A 243 28.19 0.64 -10.37
N THR A 244 28.23 0.42 -9.06
CA THR A 244 27.36 1.01 -8.05
C THR A 244 28.09 1.03 -6.71
N ASP A 245 27.89 2.09 -5.93
CA ASP A 245 28.31 2.22 -4.53
C ASP A 245 27.26 1.69 -3.57
N VAL A 246 26.08 1.27 -4.07
CA VAL A 246 24.88 0.86 -3.35
C VAL A 246 24.35 1.89 -2.33
N GLU A 247 24.83 3.13 -2.40
CA GLU A 247 24.39 4.25 -1.56
C GLU A 247 23.15 4.94 -2.15
N PHE A 248 22.54 5.84 -1.37
CA PHE A 248 21.33 6.56 -1.75
C PHE A 248 21.64 8.01 -2.12
N HIS A 249 21.21 8.42 -3.31
CA HIS A 249 21.44 9.78 -3.82
C HIS A 249 20.16 10.36 -4.45
N ASN A 250 19.92 11.64 -4.21
CA ASN A 250 18.94 12.41 -4.97
C ASN A 250 19.67 13.06 -6.15
N THR A 251 19.30 12.66 -7.37
CA THR A 251 19.89 13.16 -8.61
C THR A 251 18.99 14.12 -9.38
N ALA A 252 18.02 14.73 -8.69
CA ALA A 252 17.02 15.64 -9.26
C ALA A 252 16.13 15.00 -10.34
N LEU A 253 15.76 13.74 -10.16
CA LEU A 253 14.91 13.05 -11.11
C LEU A 253 13.43 13.46 -10.93
N PRO A 254 12.69 13.73 -12.02
CA PRO A 254 11.26 13.99 -11.95
C PRO A 254 10.51 12.72 -11.54
N GLN A 255 9.32 12.88 -10.97
CA GLN A 255 8.46 11.79 -10.55
C GLN A 255 7.15 11.79 -11.32
N ILE A 256 6.72 10.61 -11.72
CA ILE A 256 5.45 10.36 -12.42
C ILE A 256 4.72 9.21 -11.73
N GLY A 257 3.42 9.13 -11.98
CA GLY A 257 2.57 8.03 -11.53
C GLY A 257 2.02 8.18 -10.11
N PRO A 258 1.62 7.07 -9.48
CA PRO A 258 0.84 7.10 -8.24
C PRO A 258 1.67 7.41 -6.99
N GLY A 259 3.02 7.38 -7.06
CA GLY A 259 3.90 7.56 -5.92
C GLY A 259 3.77 6.49 -4.83
N LYS A 260 4.54 6.64 -3.75
CA LYS A 260 4.51 5.71 -2.59
C LYS A 260 3.73 6.25 -1.40
N GLY A 261 3.36 7.52 -1.40
CA GLY A 261 2.24 8.09 -0.63
C GLY A 261 2.21 7.72 0.86
N ALA A 262 3.03 8.38 1.68
CA ALA A 262 2.86 8.32 3.14
C ALA A 262 3.17 9.67 3.81
N ARG A 263 2.10 10.44 4.14
CA ARG A 263 2.05 11.61 5.05
C ARG A 263 2.38 13.00 4.46
N GLY A 264 1.54 13.61 3.61
CA GLY A 264 1.77 15.02 3.25
C GLY A 264 0.85 15.58 2.17
N VAL A 265 1.15 16.82 1.74
CA VAL A 265 0.34 17.70 0.87
C VAL A 265 0.13 17.17 -0.56
N SER A 266 0.81 16.09 -0.94
CA SER A 266 0.50 15.28 -2.12
C SER A 266 0.53 13.80 -1.76
N LEU A 267 -0.53 13.08 -2.11
CA LEU A 267 -0.64 11.63 -1.91
C LEU A 267 0.18 10.83 -2.93
N THR A 268 0.77 11.49 -3.94
CA THR A 268 1.46 10.87 -5.07
C THR A 268 2.97 11.02 -5.05
N ASP A 269 3.54 11.49 -3.95
CA ASP A 269 4.99 11.67 -3.82
C ASP A 269 5.69 10.34 -3.47
N ASP A 270 6.88 10.11 -4.02
CA ASP A 270 7.80 9.05 -3.61
C ASP A 270 9.02 9.66 -2.92
N TRP A 271 9.10 9.46 -1.62
CA TRP A 271 10.16 10.03 -0.79
C TRP A 271 11.45 9.21 -0.80
N GLY A 272 11.46 8.07 -1.50
CA GLY A 272 12.64 7.21 -1.65
C GLY A 272 13.08 6.62 -0.31
N HIS A 273 14.38 6.71 -0.02
CA HIS A 273 14.99 6.13 1.17
C HIS A 273 14.46 6.71 2.49
N TYR A 274 13.88 7.91 2.48
CA TYR A 274 13.16 8.45 3.65
C TYR A 274 12.11 7.47 4.19
N ASP A 275 11.42 6.73 3.33
CA ASP A 275 10.39 5.78 3.76
C ASP A 275 10.96 4.61 4.56
N VAL A 276 12.28 4.40 4.50
CA VAL A 276 13.02 3.43 5.29
C VAL A 276 13.68 4.11 6.49
N SER A 277 14.50 5.14 6.24
CA SER A 277 15.35 5.74 7.28
C SER A 277 14.61 6.67 8.24
N ARG A 278 13.47 7.22 7.81
CA ARG A 278 12.70 8.28 8.49
C ARG A 278 13.50 9.55 8.77
N SER A 279 14.61 9.73 8.07
CA SER A 279 15.47 10.92 8.14
C SER A 279 15.16 11.87 7.01
N THR A 280 14.85 13.13 7.32
CA THR A 280 14.58 14.17 6.31
C THR A 280 15.77 14.44 5.40
N ASP A 281 16.99 14.05 5.80
CA ASP A 281 18.17 14.17 4.95
C ASP A 281 18.12 13.21 3.75
N ASP A 282 17.29 12.16 3.82
CA ASP A 282 17.16 11.10 2.81
C ASP A 282 15.95 11.26 1.89
N PHE A 283 15.30 12.43 1.91
CA PHE A 283 14.25 12.74 0.94
C PHE A 283 14.74 12.60 -0.51
N TYR A 284 13.94 11.90 -1.31
CA TYR A 284 14.13 11.71 -2.76
C TYR A 284 15.44 11.00 -3.12
N ARG A 285 16.06 10.32 -2.16
CA ARG A 285 17.25 9.53 -2.41
C ARG A 285 16.87 8.12 -2.80
N PHE A 286 17.44 7.65 -3.90
CA PHE A 286 17.28 6.28 -4.37
C PHE A 286 18.65 5.63 -4.49
N ARG A 287 18.67 4.31 -4.32
CA ARG A 287 19.88 3.50 -4.44
C ARG A 287 20.50 3.69 -5.82
N THR A 288 21.81 3.90 -5.86
CA THR A 288 22.57 3.91 -7.13
C THR A 288 22.38 2.57 -7.83
N ALA A 289 21.70 2.56 -8.98
CA ALA A 289 21.52 1.33 -9.76
C ALA A 289 22.86 0.86 -10.38
N PRO A 290 23.12 -0.45 -10.45
CA PRO A 290 24.25 -0.99 -11.19
C PRO A 290 24.10 -0.70 -12.69
N LEU A 291 25.20 -0.38 -13.38
CA LEU A 291 25.18 0.01 -14.80
C LEU A 291 25.41 -1.13 -15.79
N ARG A 292 25.60 -2.36 -15.31
CA ARG A 292 25.78 -3.52 -16.21
C ARG A 292 24.47 -3.78 -16.94
N ASN A 293 24.56 -3.99 -18.26
CA ASN A 293 23.42 -4.12 -19.15
C ASN A 293 22.47 -2.90 -19.18
N ILE A 294 22.92 -1.71 -18.76
CA ILE A 294 22.07 -0.51 -18.76
C ILE A 294 21.42 -0.22 -20.12
N ASP A 295 22.08 -0.57 -21.22
CA ASP A 295 21.58 -0.41 -22.59
C ASP A 295 20.31 -1.22 -22.88
N LEU A 296 20.05 -2.28 -22.10
CA LEU A 296 18.95 -3.21 -22.33
C LEU A 296 17.74 -2.97 -21.42
N THR A 297 17.89 -2.14 -20.39
CA THR A 297 16.98 -2.09 -19.23
C THR A 297 16.41 -0.69 -19.06
N GLY A 298 15.97 -0.09 -20.17
CA GLY A 298 15.18 1.12 -20.17
C GLY A 298 13.68 0.79 -20.18
N PRO A 299 12.79 1.74 -19.86
CA PRO A 299 13.07 3.15 -19.51
C PRO A 299 13.86 3.36 -18.20
N TRP A 300 14.56 4.48 -18.07
CA TRP A 300 15.54 4.72 -17.01
C TRP A 300 15.04 5.67 -15.90
N GLY A 301 15.55 5.42 -14.69
CA GLY A 301 15.19 6.12 -13.46
C GLY A 301 14.25 5.30 -12.58
N HIS A 302 14.12 5.67 -11.30
CA HIS A 302 13.28 4.90 -10.37
C HIS A 302 11.79 4.86 -10.77
N ALA A 303 11.33 5.83 -11.56
CA ALA A 303 9.97 5.89 -12.12
C ALA A 303 9.97 5.78 -13.66
N GLY A 304 11.08 5.32 -14.27
CA GLY A 304 11.20 5.10 -15.72
C GLY A 304 10.88 6.34 -16.57
N GLN A 305 11.17 7.53 -16.04
CA GLN A 305 10.81 8.82 -16.64
C GLN A 305 11.56 9.15 -17.95
N TYR A 306 12.69 8.49 -18.23
CA TYR A 306 13.47 8.71 -19.45
C TYR A 306 13.39 7.49 -20.36
N THR A 307 12.87 7.64 -21.58
CA THR A 307 12.67 6.51 -22.50
C THR A 307 13.86 6.26 -23.43
N SER A 308 14.90 7.09 -23.35
CA SER A 308 16.15 6.92 -24.10
C SER A 308 17.37 7.05 -23.19
N LEU A 309 18.40 6.23 -23.45
CA LEU A 309 19.64 6.27 -22.69
C LEU A 309 20.37 7.61 -22.90
N GLU A 310 20.22 8.20 -24.09
CA GLU A 310 20.78 9.51 -24.42
C GLU A 310 20.14 10.62 -23.58
N SER A 311 18.80 10.69 -23.49
CA SER A 311 18.12 11.69 -22.65
C SER A 311 18.40 11.47 -21.16
N PHE A 312 18.49 10.22 -20.71
CA PHE A 312 18.85 9.94 -19.32
C PHE A 312 20.28 10.38 -18.96
N ILE A 313 21.26 10.24 -19.87
CA ILE A 313 22.61 10.75 -19.64
C ILE A 313 22.66 12.28 -19.78
N GLU A 314 21.87 12.84 -20.70
CA GLU A 314 21.73 14.29 -20.91
C GLU A 314 21.21 15.01 -19.66
N HIS A 315 20.30 14.40 -18.89
CA HIS A 315 19.84 14.90 -17.58
C HIS A 315 21.00 15.37 -16.68
N TYR A 316 22.10 14.62 -16.67
CA TYR A 316 23.26 14.94 -15.82
C TYR A 316 24.08 16.15 -16.29
N LEU A 317 23.82 16.72 -17.48
CA LEU A 317 24.44 17.97 -17.93
C LEU A 317 23.97 19.17 -17.11
N ASP A 318 22.68 19.21 -16.79
CA ASP A 318 22.04 20.23 -15.96
C ASP A 318 20.79 19.62 -15.29
N PRO A 319 20.96 18.92 -14.15
CA PRO A 319 19.84 18.24 -13.48
C PRO A 319 18.73 19.18 -13.03
N GLU A 320 19.07 20.43 -12.67
CA GLU A 320 18.09 21.43 -12.25
C GLU A 320 17.23 21.86 -13.43
N ALA A 321 17.84 22.23 -14.56
CA ALA A 321 17.09 22.58 -15.76
C ALA A 321 16.27 21.38 -16.28
N SER A 322 16.86 20.18 -16.29
CA SER A 322 16.19 18.96 -16.76
C SER A 322 14.96 18.63 -15.92
N LEU A 323 15.02 18.77 -14.59
CA LEU A 323 13.86 18.58 -13.70
C LEU A 323 12.76 19.61 -13.93
N LEU A 324 13.13 20.88 -14.09
CA LEU A 324 12.17 21.99 -14.23
C LEU A 324 11.48 22.02 -15.60
N ASP A 325 12.20 21.59 -16.64
CA ASP A 325 11.71 21.58 -18.02
C ASP A 325 11.16 20.20 -18.44
N PHE A 326 11.15 19.20 -17.55
CA PHE A 326 10.68 17.84 -17.86
C PHE A 326 9.21 17.83 -18.32
N ASP A 327 8.98 17.23 -19.48
CA ASP A 327 7.66 16.98 -20.04
C ASP A 327 7.54 15.48 -20.39
N PRO A 328 6.66 14.71 -19.72
CA PRO A 328 6.49 13.28 -19.99
C PRO A 328 6.05 12.99 -21.43
N ASP A 329 5.27 13.88 -22.06
CA ASP A 329 4.85 13.71 -23.45
C ASP A 329 6.01 13.88 -24.43
N GLU A 330 6.91 14.83 -24.17
CA GLU A 330 8.11 15.04 -25.00
C GLU A 330 9.13 13.91 -24.85
N GLU A 331 9.27 13.37 -23.63
CA GLU A 331 10.11 12.19 -23.36
C GLU A 331 9.50 10.87 -23.87
N GLY A 332 8.23 10.86 -24.30
CA GLY A 332 7.58 9.68 -24.85
C GLY A 332 7.17 8.64 -23.80
N VAL A 333 6.94 9.09 -22.56
CA VAL A 333 6.33 8.28 -21.49
C VAL A 333 4.92 7.84 -21.92
N ASP A 334 4.43 6.73 -21.37
CA ASP A 334 3.06 6.24 -21.63
C ASP A 334 2.03 7.38 -21.45
N PRO A 335 1.14 7.65 -22.43
CA PRO A 335 0.09 8.66 -22.32
C PRO A 335 -0.81 8.54 -21.10
N ALA A 336 -0.93 7.35 -20.50
CA ALA A 336 -1.67 7.14 -19.25
C ALA A 336 -0.99 7.81 -18.04
N LEU A 337 0.31 8.14 -18.14
CA LEU A 337 1.11 8.78 -17.11
C LEU A 337 1.37 10.27 -17.38
N SER A 338 1.01 10.82 -18.55
CA SER A 338 1.32 12.22 -18.91
C SER A 338 0.79 13.24 -17.88
N ASP A 339 -0.43 13.04 -17.39
CA ASP A 339 -1.08 13.94 -16.42
C ASP A 339 -0.69 13.61 -14.95
N THR A 340 0.30 12.76 -14.74
CA THR A 340 0.69 12.27 -13.39
C THR A 340 2.02 12.85 -12.90
N LEU A 341 2.59 13.82 -13.60
CA LEU A 341 3.80 14.53 -13.17
C LEU A 341 3.57 15.16 -11.78
N VAL A 342 4.42 14.79 -10.81
CA VAL A 342 4.30 15.26 -9.44
C VAL A 342 4.89 16.67 -9.32
N ALA A 343 4.12 17.60 -8.76
CA ALA A 343 4.53 18.99 -8.56
C ALA A 343 5.39 19.15 -7.28
N ASN A 344 6.55 18.48 -7.22
CA ASN A 344 7.47 18.46 -6.07
C ASN A 344 8.88 19.00 -6.39
N GLN A 345 9.08 19.66 -7.55
CA GLN A 345 10.40 20.04 -8.06
C GLN A 345 11.20 20.88 -7.05
N ASP A 346 10.58 21.86 -6.41
CA ASP A 346 11.24 22.71 -5.39
C ASP A 346 11.79 21.86 -4.22
N LEU A 347 11.01 20.89 -3.74
CA LEU A 347 11.42 20.01 -2.65
C LEU A 347 12.51 19.04 -3.09
N VAL A 348 12.43 18.51 -4.32
CA VAL A 348 13.48 17.67 -4.89
C VAL A 348 14.79 18.46 -4.98
N LEU A 349 14.75 19.71 -5.45
CA LEU A 349 15.93 20.59 -5.58
C LEU A 349 16.57 20.94 -4.23
N ASP A 350 15.76 21.16 -3.20
CA ASP A 350 16.24 21.45 -1.83
C ASP A 350 17.05 20.28 -1.21
N HIS A 351 16.87 19.06 -1.73
CA HIS A 351 17.48 17.84 -1.22
C HIS A 351 18.49 17.17 -2.16
N VAL A 352 18.94 17.85 -3.23
CA VAL A 352 19.87 17.29 -4.22
C VAL A 352 21.20 16.87 -3.57
N SER A 353 21.76 15.73 -4.02
CA SER A 353 23.03 15.24 -3.52
C SER A 353 24.16 16.26 -3.76
N PRO A 354 24.92 16.64 -2.72
CA PRO A 354 26.01 17.60 -2.87
C PRO A 354 27.14 17.12 -3.78
N LEU A 355 27.19 15.81 -4.09
CA LEU A 355 28.16 15.24 -5.03
C LEU A 355 27.95 15.75 -6.47
N LEU A 356 26.72 16.12 -6.84
CA LEU A 356 26.42 16.64 -8.18
C LEU A 356 27.01 18.02 -8.44
N ALA A 357 27.19 18.85 -7.41
CA ALA A 357 27.71 20.21 -7.54
C ALA A 357 29.14 20.26 -8.12
N ASP A 358 29.86 19.15 -8.02
CA ASP A 358 31.27 19.01 -8.39
C ASP A 358 31.47 18.31 -9.75
N MET A 359 30.38 17.93 -10.43
CA MET A 359 30.38 17.25 -11.73
C MET A 359 30.27 18.26 -12.88
N ASP A 360 31.04 18.06 -13.96
CA ASP A 360 30.94 18.89 -15.17
C ASP A 360 30.96 18.01 -16.42
N PHE A 361 29.79 17.88 -17.02
CA PHE A 361 29.56 17.11 -18.24
C PHE A 361 29.65 17.98 -19.50
N ARG A 362 29.67 19.32 -19.39
CA ARG A 362 29.57 20.25 -20.54
C ARG A 362 30.82 20.27 -21.43
N GLU A 363 31.96 19.86 -20.89
CA GLU A 363 33.20 19.66 -21.66
C GLU A 363 33.30 18.26 -22.28
N GLN A 364 32.37 17.36 -21.97
CA GLN A 364 32.38 15.96 -22.39
C GLN A 364 31.44 15.72 -23.58
N ARG A 365 31.69 14.64 -24.30
CA ARG A 365 30.92 14.23 -25.47
C ARG A 365 29.88 13.21 -25.05
N LEU A 366 28.60 13.60 -25.11
CA LEU A 366 27.45 12.74 -24.75
C LEU A 366 27.48 11.42 -25.53
N ASP A 367 27.78 11.50 -26.83
CA ASP A 367 27.89 10.35 -27.71
C ASP A 367 28.99 9.37 -27.26
N GLU A 368 30.14 9.87 -26.80
CA GLU A 368 31.22 9.02 -26.28
C GLU A 368 30.80 8.34 -24.96
N MET A 369 30.01 9.01 -24.11
CA MET A 369 29.47 8.41 -22.87
C MET A 369 28.46 7.31 -23.16
N VAL A 370 27.53 7.54 -24.09
CA VAL A 370 26.56 6.53 -24.56
C VAL A 370 27.30 5.30 -25.11
N GLU A 371 28.33 5.51 -25.93
CA GLU A 371 29.17 4.40 -26.42
C GLU A 371 29.79 3.59 -25.28
N PHE A 372 30.29 4.26 -24.23
CA PHE A 372 30.80 3.53 -23.06
C PHE A 372 29.70 2.72 -22.35
N MET A 373 28.47 3.22 -22.24
CA MET A 373 27.36 2.43 -21.68
C MET A 373 27.07 1.16 -22.50
N HIS A 374 27.12 1.23 -23.84
CA HIS A 374 27.03 0.04 -24.69
C HIS A 374 28.15 -0.98 -24.42
N ALA A 375 29.32 -0.52 -23.98
CA ALA A 375 30.43 -1.41 -23.60
C ALA A 375 30.21 -2.17 -22.28
N LEU A 376 29.15 -1.83 -21.54
CA LEU A 376 28.73 -2.47 -20.30
C LEU A 376 27.68 -3.58 -20.51
N THR A 377 27.33 -3.86 -21.77
CA THR A 377 26.37 -4.91 -22.14
C THR A 377 27.09 -6.24 -22.35
N ASP A 378 26.60 -7.29 -21.68
CA ASP A 378 27.08 -8.64 -21.88
C ASP A 378 26.37 -9.26 -23.10
N PRO A 379 27.12 -9.74 -24.12
CA PRO A 379 26.52 -10.36 -25.29
C PRO A 379 25.61 -11.56 -24.96
N ALA A 380 25.84 -12.28 -23.85
CA ALA A 380 24.99 -13.38 -23.42
C ALA A 380 23.61 -12.92 -22.93
N SER A 381 23.49 -11.66 -22.50
CA SER A 381 22.23 -11.09 -22.00
C SER A 381 21.29 -10.61 -23.10
N LEU A 382 21.72 -10.62 -24.38
CA LEU A 382 20.89 -10.24 -25.53
C LEU A 382 19.83 -11.29 -25.89
N ASP A 383 20.02 -12.54 -25.47
CA ASP A 383 19.10 -13.65 -25.74
C ASP A 383 18.98 -14.57 -24.52
N LEU A 384 17.94 -14.32 -23.74
CA LEU A 384 17.60 -15.08 -22.55
C LEU A 384 16.39 -16.00 -22.77
N GLU A 385 15.94 -16.24 -24.01
CA GLU A 385 14.76 -17.09 -24.27
C GLU A 385 14.91 -18.51 -23.72
N HIS A 386 16.15 -18.99 -23.62
CA HIS A 386 16.48 -20.30 -23.08
C HIS A 386 16.18 -20.46 -21.58
N THR A 387 15.91 -19.36 -20.85
CA THR A 387 15.54 -19.39 -19.44
C THR A 387 14.02 -19.48 -19.23
N ILE A 388 13.23 -19.45 -20.30
CA ILE A 388 11.76 -19.52 -20.25
C ILE A 388 11.32 -21.00 -20.31
N PRO A 389 10.58 -21.51 -19.30
CA PRO A 389 10.08 -22.88 -19.32
C PRO A 389 8.90 -23.03 -20.30
N GLU A 390 8.72 -24.23 -20.86
CA GLU A 390 7.56 -24.51 -21.72
C GLU A 390 6.24 -24.57 -20.94
N THR A 391 6.28 -25.04 -19.70
CA THR A 391 5.14 -25.21 -18.79
C THR A 391 5.58 -25.01 -17.35
N VAL A 392 4.63 -24.70 -16.47
CA VAL A 392 4.84 -24.65 -15.01
C VAL A 392 3.98 -25.71 -14.30
N PRO A 393 4.36 -26.15 -13.07
CA PRO A 393 3.65 -27.20 -12.33
C PRO A 393 2.16 -26.93 -12.06
N SER A 394 1.72 -25.68 -11.88
CA SER A 394 0.30 -25.36 -11.72
C SER A 394 -0.54 -25.64 -12.98
N GLY A 395 0.11 -25.76 -14.14
CA GLY A 395 -0.52 -25.83 -15.45
C GLY A 395 -1.04 -24.48 -15.97
N LEU A 396 -0.80 -23.38 -15.24
CA LEU A 396 -1.13 -22.04 -15.71
C LEU A 396 -0.27 -21.65 -16.93
N PRO A 397 -0.77 -20.79 -17.83
CA PRO A 397 0.00 -20.37 -18.99
C PRO A 397 1.22 -19.54 -18.60
N VAL A 398 2.39 -19.90 -19.12
CA VAL A 398 3.62 -19.09 -19.03
C VAL A 398 3.46 -17.76 -19.78
N GLY A 399 2.75 -17.76 -20.92
CA GLY A 399 2.48 -16.55 -21.70
C GLY A 399 1.50 -15.57 -21.02
N HIS A 400 1.47 -14.31 -21.50
CA HIS A 400 0.82 -13.18 -20.80
C HIS A 400 -0.43 -12.61 -21.51
N ASP A 401 -0.96 -13.32 -22.52
CA ASP A 401 -2.05 -12.82 -23.39
C ASP A 401 -3.47 -13.00 -22.81
N GLN A 402 -3.60 -13.62 -21.64
CA GLN A 402 -4.89 -13.98 -21.06
C GLN A 402 -5.17 -13.18 -19.79
N LEU A 403 -6.25 -12.40 -19.82
CA LEU A 403 -6.83 -11.80 -18.64
C LEU A 403 -7.50 -12.91 -17.82
N VAL A 404 -7.03 -13.12 -16.59
CA VAL A 404 -7.76 -13.94 -15.62
C VAL A 404 -8.70 -13.01 -14.88
N VAL A 405 -9.98 -13.00 -15.29
CA VAL A 405 -11.00 -12.35 -14.48
C VAL A 405 -11.20 -13.25 -13.26
N PRO A 406 -11.00 -12.75 -12.03
CA PRO A 406 -11.29 -13.55 -10.85
C PRO A 406 -12.75 -14.04 -10.92
N ASP A 407 -12.97 -15.34 -10.71
CA ASP A 407 -14.32 -15.86 -10.58
C ASP A 407 -15.03 -15.12 -9.45
N ASN A 408 -16.27 -14.73 -9.71
CA ASN A 408 -17.18 -13.99 -8.84
C ASN A 408 -16.87 -14.06 -7.33
N TYR A 409 -16.63 -12.90 -6.70
CA TYR A 409 -16.46 -12.82 -5.24
C TYR A 409 -17.82 -12.79 -4.54
N GLU A 410 -18.24 -13.95 -4.02
CA GLU A 410 -19.32 -14.10 -3.03
C GLU A 410 -18.75 -14.64 -1.71
N GLY A 411 -19.26 -14.17 -0.57
CA GLY A 411 -18.74 -14.57 0.73
C GLY A 411 -19.60 -14.12 1.91
N ALA A 412 -19.23 -14.57 3.12
CA ALA A 412 -19.86 -14.15 4.36
C ALA A 412 -18.84 -14.06 5.50
N ILE A 413 -18.93 -13.02 6.31
CA ILE A 413 -18.08 -12.74 7.47
C ILE A 413 -18.99 -12.73 8.70
N THR A 414 -18.77 -13.66 9.63
CA THR A 414 -19.49 -13.70 10.91
C THR A 414 -18.58 -13.23 12.03
N MET A 415 -19.11 -12.35 12.88
CA MET A 415 -18.41 -11.72 13.99
C MET A 415 -19.23 -11.87 15.27
N GLU A 416 -18.56 -12.12 16.38
CA GLU A 416 -19.15 -12.03 17.72
C GLU A 416 -19.27 -10.56 18.10
N TRP A 417 -20.39 -10.20 18.73
CA TRP A 417 -20.70 -8.85 19.17
C TRP A 417 -20.64 -8.76 20.70
N GLY A 418 -19.97 -7.72 21.18
CA GLY A 418 -19.85 -7.33 22.58
C GLY A 418 -20.11 -5.83 22.75
N PHE A 419 -20.76 -5.41 23.85
CA PHE A 419 -20.74 -3.99 24.25
C PHE A 419 -19.41 -3.68 24.97
N GLY A 420 -18.31 -3.63 24.20
CA GLY A 420 -16.97 -3.27 24.69
C GLY A 420 -16.77 -1.75 24.79
N GLY A 421 -15.89 -1.29 25.67
CA GLY A 421 -15.65 0.15 25.90
C GLY A 421 -15.37 0.97 24.64
N THR A 422 -15.82 2.24 24.63
CA THR A 422 -15.75 3.15 23.48
C THR A 422 -14.42 3.93 23.42
N THR A 423 -13.94 4.24 22.22
CA THR A 423 -12.76 5.10 21.95
C THR A 423 -13.08 6.60 22.02
N PHE A 424 -14.35 6.97 21.79
CA PHE A 424 -14.82 8.36 21.84
C PHE A 424 -15.82 8.50 22.98
N ARG A 425 -15.54 9.45 23.89
CA ARG A 425 -16.33 9.73 25.09
C ARG A 425 -17.63 10.47 24.77
N GLU A 426 -18.42 9.89 23.87
CA GLU A 426 -19.85 10.12 23.79
C GLU A 426 -20.57 9.29 24.86
N TYR A 427 -21.73 9.76 25.31
CA TYR A 427 -22.45 9.25 26.48
C TYR A 427 -22.61 7.72 26.42
N GLN A 428 -22.12 6.99 27.43
CA GLN A 428 -22.31 5.53 27.50
C GLN A 428 -23.49 5.21 28.41
N ILE A 429 -24.41 4.40 27.91
CA ILE A 429 -25.49 3.82 28.72
C ILE A 429 -25.44 2.32 28.55
N GLN A 430 -24.85 1.67 29.54
CA GLN A 430 -24.95 0.24 29.68
C GLN A 430 -26.03 -0.02 30.74
N GLU A 431 -27.27 -0.17 30.29
CA GLU A 431 -28.32 -0.70 31.15
C GLU A 431 -27.91 -2.11 31.61
N PRO A 432 -28.27 -2.55 32.83
CA PRO A 432 -27.90 -3.88 33.32
C PRO A 432 -28.30 -5.03 32.38
N SER A 433 -29.30 -4.84 31.52
CA SER A 433 -29.72 -5.83 30.51
C SER A 433 -28.69 -6.01 29.38
N MET A 434 -27.85 -5.02 29.11
CA MET A 434 -26.83 -5.02 28.04
C MET A 434 -25.53 -5.69 28.46
N CYS A 435 -25.37 -6.01 29.75
CA CYS A 435 -24.12 -6.48 30.35
C CYS A 435 -24.02 -8.01 30.48
N VAL A 436 -24.53 -8.76 29.50
CA VAL A 436 -24.39 -10.22 29.48
C VAL A 436 -23.12 -10.63 28.73
N GLU A 437 -22.45 -11.71 29.14
CA GLU A 437 -21.42 -12.33 28.28
C GLU A 437 -22.08 -12.79 26.97
N ASP A 438 -21.41 -12.62 25.82
CA ASP A 438 -21.89 -12.94 24.46
C ASP A 438 -23.15 -12.16 24.02
N THR A 439 -23.05 -10.83 23.86
CA THR A 439 -24.20 -9.96 23.56
C THR A 439 -24.74 -10.04 22.13
N GLY A 440 -24.12 -10.78 21.22
CA GLY A 440 -24.71 -11.03 19.90
C GLY A 440 -23.75 -11.61 18.86
N THR A 441 -24.26 -11.81 17.64
CA THR A 441 -23.45 -12.12 16.44
C THR A 441 -23.92 -11.26 15.27
N VAL A 442 -23.00 -10.83 14.41
CA VAL A 442 -23.32 -10.13 13.15
C VAL A 442 -22.67 -10.87 12.00
N THR A 443 -23.46 -11.19 10.99
CA THR A 443 -22.98 -11.78 9.73
C THR A 443 -23.18 -10.80 8.60
N VAL A 444 -22.10 -10.48 7.90
CA VAL A 444 -22.13 -9.66 6.68
C VAL A 444 -21.88 -10.59 5.50
N SER A 445 -22.86 -10.72 4.60
CA SER A 445 -22.78 -11.54 3.40
C SER A 445 -22.84 -10.67 2.15
N PHE A 446 -22.10 -11.04 1.11
CA PHE A 446 -21.98 -10.22 -0.10
C PHE A 446 -21.79 -11.07 -1.35
N ASP A 447 -22.21 -10.52 -2.49
CA ASP A 447 -21.87 -10.98 -3.84
C ASP A 447 -21.68 -9.74 -4.72
N ARG A 448 -20.44 -9.55 -5.17
CA ARG A 448 -20.05 -8.40 -5.98
C ARG A 448 -20.74 -8.35 -7.34
N ASN A 449 -20.96 -9.50 -7.98
CA ASN A 449 -21.54 -9.55 -9.33
C ASN A 449 -23.04 -9.41 -9.31
N ALA A 450 -23.68 -9.87 -8.23
CA ALA A 450 -25.07 -9.59 -7.98
C ALA A 450 -25.29 -8.16 -7.45
N ASN A 451 -24.23 -7.43 -7.09
CA ASN A 451 -24.27 -6.14 -6.41
C ASN A 451 -25.11 -6.19 -5.12
N THR A 452 -24.95 -7.27 -4.33
CA THR A 452 -25.71 -7.50 -3.10
C THR A 452 -24.81 -7.52 -1.88
N LEU A 453 -25.23 -6.83 -0.83
CA LEU A 453 -24.66 -6.86 0.50
C LEU A 453 -25.81 -7.04 1.50
N ALA A 454 -25.65 -7.94 2.47
CA ALA A 454 -26.65 -8.20 3.50
C ALA A 454 -26.00 -8.28 4.88
N ILE A 455 -26.68 -7.72 5.88
CA ILE A 455 -26.25 -7.72 7.28
C ILE A 455 -27.31 -8.38 8.12
N ASP A 456 -26.95 -9.51 8.73
CA ASP A 456 -27.77 -10.25 9.67
C ASP A 456 -27.20 -10.10 11.08
N ALA A 457 -27.92 -9.39 11.96
CA ALA A 457 -27.49 -9.17 13.34
C ALA A 457 -28.44 -9.83 14.34
N GLN A 458 -27.87 -10.58 15.28
CA GLN A 458 -28.55 -11.17 16.43
C GLN A 458 -28.00 -10.50 17.68
N ILE A 459 -28.79 -9.67 18.35
CA ILE A 459 -28.35 -8.85 19.48
C ILE A 459 -29.21 -9.19 20.70
N LYS A 460 -28.59 -9.28 21.88
CA LYS A 460 -29.25 -9.55 23.15
C LYS A 460 -29.08 -8.39 24.11
N GLY A 461 -30.10 -8.17 24.94
CA GLY A 461 -30.02 -7.24 26.08
C GLY A 461 -30.43 -5.81 25.77
N LEU A 462 -30.91 -5.53 24.55
CA LEU A 462 -31.46 -4.23 24.16
C LEU A 462 -32.85 -4.05 24.79
N PRO A 463 -33.06 -3.06 25.68
CA PRO A 463 -34.38 -2.75 26.21
C PRO A 463 -35.39 -2.46 25.10
N TYR A 464 -36.61 -2.94 25.26
CA TYR A 464 -37.71 -2.59 24.38
C TYR A 464 -38.21 -1.18 24.68
N ARG A 465 -38.13 -0.28 23.69
CA ARG A 465 -38.63 1.10 23.75
C ARG A 465 -38.28 1.86 25.04
N PRO A 466 -36.98 2.05 25.36
CA PRO A 466 -36.60 2.68 26.62
C PRO A 466 -36.88 4.18 26.63
N ASP A 467 -37.13 4.71 27.83
CA ASP A 467 -37.18 6.14 28.12
C ASP A 467 -35.84 6.57 28.71
N LEU A 468 -35.21 7.58 28.12
CA LEU A 468 -33.90 8.06 28.50
C LEU A 468 -33.86 9.58 28.59
N CYS A 469 -33.32 10.14 29.68
CA CYS A 469 -33.14 11.58 29.86
C CYS A 469 -31.70 11.93 30.23
N TYR A 470 -31.23 13.06 29.71
CA TYR A 470 -29.89 13.58 30.01
C TYR A 470 -29.87 14.28 31.36
N GLU A 471 -28.89 13.94 32.20
CA GLU A 471 -28.63 14.75 33.41
C GLU A 471 -27.90 16.06 33.05
N TYR A 472 -27.13 16.06 31.94
CA TYR A 472 -26.48 17.21 31.32
C TYR A 472 -26.54 17.07 29.79
N ASN A 473 -27.01 18.12 29.10
CA ASN A 473 -27.14 18.13 27.64
C ASN A 473 -25.88 18.78 27.00
N PRO A 474 -25.01 18.02 26.32
CA PRO A 474 -23.79 18.53 25.69
C PRO A 474 -24.04 19.20 24.33
N SER A 475 -25.31 19.52 24.00
CA SER A 475 -25.67 20.14 22.74
C SER A 475 -24.83 21.36 22.42
N THR A 476 -24.34 21.40 21.20
CA THR A 476 -23.71 22.56 20.59
C THR A 476 -24.46 22.96 19.32
N GLU A 477 -24.01 24.02 18.65
CA GLU A 477 -24.60 24.43 17.36
C GLU A 477 -24.25 23.46 16.22
N TRP A 478 -23.20 22.65 16.40
CA TRP A 478 -22.70 21.65 15.43
C TRP A 478 -23.10 20.22 15.80
N ASN A 479 -23.58 19.99 17.03
CA ASN A 479 -23.93 18.69 17.55
C ASN A 479 -25.10 18.79 18.55
N ALA A 480 -26.33 18.66 18.07
CA ALA A 480 -27.53 18.78 18.90
C ALA A 480 -27.97 17.43 19.51
N TYR A 481 -28.45 17.46 20.75
CA TYR A 481 -29.03 16.33 21.49
C TYR A 481 -30.41 16.69 22.07
N PRO A 482 -31.37 15.75 22.09
CA PRO A 482 -32.63 15.94 22.82
C PRO A 482 -32.38 15.95 24.34
N ASP A 483 -33.22 16.64 25.13
CA ASP A 483 -33.14 16.56 26.60
C ASP A 483 -33.59 15.18 27.14
N CYS A 484 -34.53 14.55 26.43
CA CYS A 484 -34.98 13.19 26.67
C CYS A 484 -35.39 12.52 25.35
N VAL A 485 -35.18 11.20 25.26
CA VAL A 485 -35.76 10.29 24.28
C VAL A 485 -36.82 9.47 25.01
N GLU A 486 -38.09 9.68 24.68
CA GLU A 486 -39.21 8.87 25.21
C GLU A 486 -39.63 7.87 24.12
N ASP A 487 -39.97 6.64 24.51
CA ASP A 487 -40.43 5.57 23.59
C ASP A 487 -39.44 5.28 22.43
N GLY A 488 -38.14 5.30 22.73
CA GLY A 488 -37.09 5.32 21.71
C GLY A 488 -36.92 4.02 20.92
N ILE A 489 -36.65 4.12 19.62
CA ILE A 489 -36.36 2.99 18.72
C ILE A 489 -34.85 2.83 18.53
N TRP A 490 -34.39 1.64 18.17
CA TRP A 490 -32.97 1.36 17.99
C TRP A 490 -32.54 1.54 16.53
N GLN A 491 -31.31 2.03 16.34
CA GLN A 491 -30.62 2.02 15.05
C GLN A 491 -29.24 1.40 15.20
N MET A 492 -28.80 0.66 14.20
CA MET A 492 -27.42 0.19 14.10
C MET A 492 -26.65 1.04 13.10
N TRP A 493 -25.39 1.32 13.41
CA TRP A 493 -24.47 2.12 12.61
C TRP A 493 -23.36 1.24 12.08
N MET A 494 -23.05 1.38 10.79
CA MET A 494 -21.79 0.93 10.24
C MET A 494 -20.79 2.08 10.28
N VAL A 495 -19.62 1.86 10.87
CA VAL A 495 -18.53 2.85 10.96
C VAL A 495 -17.33 2.36 10.13
N PRO A 496 -17.43 2.40 8.80
CA PRO A 496 -16.37 1.97 7.87
C PRO A 496 -15.06 2.75 8.02
N ARG A 497 -15.14 4.02 8.43
CA ARG A 497 -14.03 4.97 8.42
C ARG A 497 -13.98 5.68 9.76
N MET A 498 -12.90 5.52 10.52
CA MET A 498 -12.74 6.07 11.87
C MET A 498 -11.49 6.95 11.93
N PHE A 499 -11.65 8.26 11.72
CA PHE A 499 -10.56 9.26 11.74
C PHE A 499 -9.40 9.00 10.76
N ASN A 500 -9.63 8.18 9.74
CA ASN A 500 -8.69 7.87 8.68
C ASN A 500 -8.92 8.68 7.40
N LEU A 501 -10.04 9.39 7.31
CA LEU A 501 -10.26 10.37 6.26
C LEU A 501 -9.59 11.68 6.66
N ILE A 502 -8.89 12.31 5.73
CA ILE A 502 -8.43 13.68 5.89
C ILE A 502 -9.40 14.57 5.13
N ALA A 503 -10.02 15.50 5.84
CA ALA A 503 -11.13 16.28 5.34
C ALA A 503 -10.89 17.78 5.48
N PRO A 504 -11.42 18.59 4.54
CA PRO A 504 -11.31 20.04 4.58
C PRO A 504 -12.34 20.66 5.53
N PHE A 505 -11.85 21.49 6.45
CA PHE A 505 -12.65 22.29 7.37
C PHE A 505 -12.32 23.77 7.19
N TRP A 506 -13.35 24.61 7.11
CA TRP A 506 -13.20 26.04 6.90
C TRP A 506 -13.23 26.80 8.22
N TYR A 507 -12.27 27.72 8.34
CA TYR A 507 -12.14 28.63 9.47
C TYR A 507 -12.12 30.08 9.01
N ASP A 508 -12.71 30.98 9.79
CA ASP A 508 -12.64 32.41 9.53
C ASP A 508 -11.20 32.91 9.77
N ALA A 509 -10.56 33.51 8.77
CA ALA A 509 -9.15 33.94 8.91
C ALA A 509 -8.94 35.05 9.95
N VAL A 510 -9.98 35.80 10.32
CA VAL A 510 -9.89 36.92 11.26
C VAL A 510 -10.16 36.47 12.68
N SER A 511 -11.28 35.78 12.91
CA SER A 511 -11.64 35.32 14.26
C SER A 511 -11.00 33.98 14.63
N GLY A 512 -10.69 33.14 13.63
CA GLY A 512 -10.24 31.77 13.83
C GLY A 512 -11.36 30.80 14.14
N ASP A 513 -12.62 31.23 14.11
CA ASP A 513 -13.77 30.38 14.43
C ASP A 513 -14.06 29.40 13.29
N PHE A 514 -14.45 28.18 13.65
CA PHE A 514 -14.94 27.18 12.72
C PHE A 514 -16.20 27.67 12.00
N ILE A 515 -16.28 27.41 10.69
CA ILE A 515 -17.40 27.78 9.84
C ILE A 515 -18.22 26.53 9.48
N ASP A 516 -17.66 25.66 8.64
CA ASP A 516 -18.25 24.37 8.25
C ASP A 516 -17.26 23.59 7.34
N THR A 517 -17.75 22.58 6.62
CA THR A 517 -17.00 21.75 5.65
C THR A 517 -17.51 21.92 4.21
N ASP A 518 -16.74 21.40 3.24
CA ASP A 518 -17.14 21.39 1.81
C ASP A 518 -18.39 20.54 1.53
N TRP A 519 -18.82 19.69 2.46
CA TRP A 519 -20.02 18.86 2.27
C TRP A 519 -21.32 19.59 2.63
N VAL A 520 -21.20 20.71 3.35
CA VAL A 520 -22.33 21.54 3.78
C VAL A 520 -22.32 22.90 3.08
N LEU A 521 -21.13 23.44 2.79
CA LEU A 521 -20.97 24.73 2.11
C LEU A 521 -20.74 24.53 0.61
N ASP A 522 -21.69 25.00 -0.20
CA ASP A 522 -21.49 25.09 -1.65
C ASP A 522 -20.35 26.07 -2.02
N GLU A 523 -20.20 27.17 -1.27
CA GLU A 523 -19.11 28.14 -1.42
C GLU A 523 -18.71 28.75 -0.05
N PRO A 524 -17.44 28.68 0.36
CA PRO A 524 -16.97 29.24 1.63
C PRO A 524 -16.86 30.79 1.55
N PRO A 525 -16.92 31.50 2.70
CA PRO A 525 -16.70 32.94 2.74
C PRO A 525 -15.33 33.36 2.17
N ALA A 526 -15.26 34.50 1.51
CA ALA A 526 -14.02 34.99 0.87
C ALA A 526 -12.84 35.22 1.85
N ASN A 527 -13.12 35.32 3.14
CA ASN A 527 -12.13 35.46 4.22
C ASN A 527 -11.89 34.16 4.99
N ALA A 528 -12.39 33.03 4.51
CA ALA A 528 -12.12 31.72 5.10
C ALA A 528 -10.79 31.14 4.61
N PHE A 529 -10.18 30.29 5.42
CA PHE A 529 -9.07 29.44 5.01
C PHE A 529 -9.35 27.99 5.42
N MET A 530 -8.74 27.06 4.69
CA MET A 530 -8.99 25.64 4.86
C MET A 530 -7.93 25.01 5.76
N VAL A 531 -8.36 24.10 6.62
CA VAL A 531 -7.51 23.22 7.42
C VAL A 531 -7.94 21.78 7.19
N TYR A 532 -6.98 20.90 6.97
CA TYR A 532 -7.24 19.48 6.80
C TYR A 532 -7.15 18.77 8.14
N LEU A 533 -8.24 18.17 8.59
CA LEU A 533 -8.32 17.45 9.86
C LEU A 533 -8.79 16.01 9.66
N PRO A 534 -8.40 15.08 10.56
CA PRO A 534 -8.93 13.73 10.58
C PRO A 534 -10.44 13.70 10.80
N ALA A 535 -11.14 12.85 10.05
CA ALA A 535 -12.58 12.66 10.12
C ALA A 535 -12.95 11.18 9.91
N GLY A 536 -14.10 10.78 10.42
CA GLY A 536 -14.73 9.48 10.18
C GLY A 536 -16.03 9.61 9.38
N GLN A 537 -16.49 8.49 8.85
CA GLN A 537 -17.76 8.37 8.13
C GLN A 537 -18.55 7.18 8.69
N MET A 538 -19.85 7.37 8.89
CA MET A 538 -20.74 6.33 9.41
C MET A 538 -22.09 6.34 8.69
N ILE A 539 -22.69 5.17 8.57
CA ILE A 539 -23.93 4.94 7.82
C ILE A 539 -24.95 4.26 8.74
N GLY A 540 -26.13 4.85 8.87
CA GLY A 540 -27.21 4.31 9.68
C GLY A 540 -27.99 3.25 8.91
N THR A 541 -28.25 2.12 9.56
CA THR A 541 -29.18 1.10 9.06
C THR A 541 -30.63 1.50 9.33
N GLN A 542 -31.59 0.68 8.91
CA GLN A 542 -32.99 0.90 9.25
C GLN A 542 -33.23 0.75 10.75
N MET A 543 -34.20 1.52 11.26
CA MET A 543 -34.62 1.44 12.66
C MET A 543 -35.26 0.08 12.99
N PHE A 544 -35.08 -0.42 14.21
CA PHE A 544 -35.64 -1.70 14.65
C PHE A 544 -36.06 -1.72 16.12
N ASP A 545 -36.92 -2.68 16.45
CA ASP A 545 -37.37 -2.98 17.82
C ASP A 545 -36.85 -4.37 18.26
N PRO A 546 -36.29 -4.48 19.47
CA PRO A 546 -36.08 -5.77 20.12
C PRO A 546 -37.41 -6.49 20.39
N ASP A 547 -37.36 -7.78 20.71
CA ASP A 547 -38.52 -8.50 21.24
C ASP A 547 -38.86 -7.98 22.66
N PRO A 548 -40.12 -7.61 22.94
CA PRO A 548 -40.51 -7.03 24.24
C PRO A 548 -40.42 -8.00 25.43
N GLU A 549 -40.38 -9.31 25.18
CA GLU A 549 -40.27 -10.34 26.22
C GLU A 549 -38.84 -10.85 26.39
N THR A 550 -38.13 -11.12 25.28
CA THR A 550 -36.78 -11.70 25.34
C THR A 550 -35.67 -10.65 25.36
N LEU A 551 -35.96 -9.41 24.95
CA LEU A 551 -34.97 -8.34 24.74
C LEU A 551 -33.90 -8.73 23.70
N GLU A 552 -34.28 -9.59 22.75
CA GLU A 552 -33.43 -10.02 21.64
C GLU A 552 -33.90 -9.33 20.34
N ALA A 553 -32.97 -8.83 19.54
CA ALA A 553 -33.23 -8.29 18.22
C ALA A 553 -32.57 -9.20 17.17
N ASN A 554 -33.36 -9.68 16.21
CA ASN A 554 -32.86 -10.39 15.03
C ASN A 554 -33.22 -9.55 13.80
N VAL A 555 -32.24 -8.85 13.25
CA VAL A 555 -32.45 -7.85 12.19
C VAL A 555 -31.66 -8.21 10.94
N HIS A 556 -32.25 -7.86 9.80
CA HIS A 556 -31.68 -8.10 8.47
C HIS A 556 -31.75 -6.81 7.67
N PHE A 557 -30.64 -6.42 7.05
CA PHE A 557 -30.54 -5.24 6.20
C PHE A 557 -29.97 -5.63 4.83
N ASP A 558 -30.71 -5.30 3.76
CA ASP A 558 -30.26 -5.41 2.38
C ASP A 558 -29.65 -4.09 1.91
N LEU A 559 -28.47 -4.15 1.31
CA LEU A 559 -27.68 -3.01 0.84
C LEU A 559 -27.13 -3.31 -0.58
N GLU A 560 -26.81 -2.27 -1.34
CA GLU A 560 -26.08 -2.41 -2.61
C GLU A 560 -24.58 -2.48 -2.34
N TYR A 561 -23.89 -3.47 -2.92
CA TYR A 561 -22.46 -3.70 -2.71
C TYR A 561 -21.62 -2.48 -3.13
N ASP A 562 -21.83 -1.97 -4.33
CA ASP A 562 -21.02 -0.88 -4.90
C ASP A 562 -21.37 0.49 -4.30
N ARG A 563 -22.47 0.57 -3.52
CA ARG A 563 -23.03 1.84 -3.06
C ARG A 563 -23.93 1.65 -1.83
N ILE A 564 -23.31 1.72 -0.67
CA ILE A 564 -23.98 1.58 0.62
C ILE A 564 -24.66 2.90 0.97
N LEU A 565 -25.99 2.88 1.05
CA LEU A 565 -26.82 4.02 1.43
C LEU A 565 -27.68 3.67 2.64
N ASP A 566 -28.04 4.68 3.43
CA ASP A 566 -29.04 4.56 4.48
C ASP A 566 -30.48 4.46 3.92
N GLU A 567 -31.45 4.31 4.81
CA GLU A 567 -32.88 4.19 4.45
C GLU A 567 -33.47 5.45 3.76
N LEU A 568 -32.77 6.58 3.86
CA LEU A 568 -33.13 7.85 3.21
C LEU A 568 -32.42 8.05 1.86
N GLY A 569 -31.59 7.10 1.44
CA GLY A 569 -30.79 7.18 0.22
C GLY A 569 -29.61 8.13 0.32
N LYS A 570 -29.02 8.27 1.52
CA LYS A 570 -27.85 9.11 1.79
C LYS A 570 -26.61 8.27 2.07
N ALA A 571 -25.44 8.87 1.87
CA ALA A 571 -24.14 8.25 2.08
C ALA A 571 -23.70 8.25 3.57
N GLY A 572 -24.66 8.39 4.49
CA GLY A 572 -24.42 8.55 5.92
C GLY A 572 -23.97 9.95 6.30
N VAL A 573 -23.16 10.04 7.36
CA VAL A 573 -22.68 11.30 7.95
C VAL A 573 -21.17 11.25 8.20
N MET A 574 -20.54 12.42 8.13
CA MET A 574 -19.16 12.66 8.57
C MET A 574 -19.13 13.12 10.02
N PHE A 575 -18.09 12.71 10.74
CA PHE A 575 -17.82 13.18 12.09
C PHE A 575 -16.34 13.49 12.31
N SER A 576 -16.05 14.47 13.18
CA SER A 576 -14.68 14.85 13.51
C SER A 576 -14.58 15.48 14.90
N LEU A 577 -13.36 15.53 15.44
CA LEU A 577 -12.98 16.27 16.64
C LEU A 577 -12.13 17.46 16.18
N LEU A 578 -12.68 18.66 16.29
CA LEU A 578 -12.05 19.85 15.73
C LEU A 578 -11.99 20.99 16.75
N PRO A 579 -11.00 21.88 16.67
CA PRO A 579 -10.97 23.06 17.50
C PRO A 579 -12.08 24.01 17.09
N LYS A 580 -12.88 24.46 18.05
CA LYS A 580 -13.91 25.48 17.80
C LYS A 580 -13.32 26.77 17.25
N ASN A 581 -12.14 27.12 17.76
CA ASN A 581 -11.34 28.22 17.29
C ASN A 581 -9.90 27.76 17.07
N ILE A 582 -9.39 27.87 15.85
CA ILE A 582 -8.06 27.38 15.46
C ILE A 582 -6.92 28.14 16.14
N TYR A 583 -7.16 29.37 16.62
CA TYR A 583 -6.22 30.13 17.43
C TYR A 583 -6.26 29.75 18.92
N ASN A 584 -7.23 28.93 19.32
CA ASN A 584 -7.31 28.27 20.62
C ASN A 584 -7.47 26.74 20.44
N PRO A 585 -6.45 26.04 19.91
CA PRO A 585 -6.60 24.67 19.44
C PRO A 585 -6.86 23.64 20.56
N THR A 586 -6.78 24.04 21.83
CA THR A 586 -7.06 23.18 22.98
C THR A 586 -8.54 23.01 23.28
N GLU A 587 -9.41 23.86 22.73
CA GLU A 587 -10.86 23.78 22.91
C GLU A 587 -11.49 23.00 21.75
N LEU A 588 -11.51 21.67 21.90
CA LEU A 588 -12.06 20.74 20.91
C LEU A 588 -13.57 20.54 21.09
N GLU A 589 -14.25 20.34 19.96
CA GLU A 589 -15.67 20.07 19.88
C GLU A 589 -15.92 18.93 18.89
N VAL A 590 -17.00 18.17 19.12
CA VAL A 590 -17.44 17.11 18.20
C VAL A 590 -18.29 17.76 17.12
N TYR A 591 -17.96 17.49 15.86
CA TYR A 591 -18.71 17.93 14.69
C TYR A 591 -19.39 16.75 14.01
N TYR A 592 -20.62 16.95 13.56
CA TYR A 592 -21.36 16.04 12.68
C TYR A 592 -21.89 16.80 11.46
N SER A 593 -21.73 16.22 10.27
CA SER A 593 -22.43 16.71 9.08
C SER A 593 -23.91 16.33 9.12
N THR A 594 -24.77 17.06 8.41
CA THR A 594 -26.21 16.76 8.31
C THR A 594 -26.51 15.45 7.58
N SER A 595 -25.97 15.29 6.36
CA SER A 595 -26.00 14.06 5.57
C SER A 595 -25.05 14.24 4.39
N LEU A 596 -24.42 13.17 3.95
CA LEU A 596 -23.59 13.20 2.76
C LEU A 596 -24.42 12.95 1.49
N PRO A 597 -24.14 13.69 0.40
CA PRO A 597 -24.69 13.38 -0.92
C PRO A 597 -24.36 11.96 -1.38
N GLU A 598 -25.19 11.38 -2.26
CA GLU A 598 -25.04 10.00 -2.77
C GLU A 598 -23.67 9.75 -3.43
N GLU A 599 -23.03 10.77 -4.00
CA GLU A 599 -21.70 10.66 -4.61
C GLU A 599 -20.56 10.35 -3.63
N TYR A 600 -20.80 10.53 -2.32
CA TYR A 600 -19.88 10.16 -1.25
C TYR A 600 -20.20 8.77 -0.66
N ALA A 601 -21.17 8.06 -1.24
CA ALA A 601 -21.49 6.70 -0.84
C ALA A 601 -20.32 5.79 -1.17
N MET A 602 -20.03 4.89 -0.25
CA MET A 602 -18.93 3.96 -0.40
C MET A 602 -19.41 2.60 -0.87
N SER A 603 -18.51 1.88 -1.51
CA SER A 603 -18.68 0.47 -1.80
C SER A 603 -18.33 -0.39 -0.59
N PHE A 604 -18.69 -1.67 -0.62
CA PHE A 604 -18.21 -2.64 0.34
C PHE A 604 -16.71 -2.96 0.12
N ASP A 605 -16.15 -2.68 -1.06
CA ASP A 605 -14.71 -2.75 -1.29
C ASP A 605 -13.97 -1.67 -0.45
N ASP A 606 -14.47 -0.42 -0.44
CA ASP A 606 -13.94 0.66 0.42
C ASP A 606 -13.97 0.27 1.90
N PHE A 607 -15.05 -0.40 2.31
CA PHE A 607 -15.25 -0.89 3.66
C PHE A 607 -14.13 -1.89 4.05
N ILE A 608 -13.90 -2.90 3.20
CA ILE A 608 -12.88 -3.93 3.45
C ILE A 608 -11.47 -3.34 3.42
N GLU A 609 -11.20 -2.41 2.49
CA GLU A 609 -9.89 -1.75 2.35
C GLU A 609 -9.47 -0.97 3.58
N MET A 610 -10.35 -0.11 4.08
CA MET A 610 -10.05 0.71 5.25
C MET A 610 -9.78 -0.15 6.49
N ASN A 611 -10.53 -1.25 6.63
CA ASN A 611 -10.33 -2.21 7.72
C ASN A 611 -8.96 -2.93 7.64
N ASN A 612 -8.57 -3.40 6.46
CA ASN A 612 -7.31 -4.11 6.28
C ASN A 612 -6.07 -3.24 6.43
N MET A 613 -6.17 -1.94 6.16
CA MET A 613 -5.11 -0.97 6.46
C MET A 613 -4.95 -0.70 7.96
N GLY A 614 -5.75 -1.31 8.84
CA GLY A 614 -5.80 -0.99 10.28
C GLY A 614 -6.32 0.42 10.55
N LYS A 615 -6.98 1.03 9.56
CA LYS A 615 -7.49 2.41 9.56
C LYS A 615 -9.02 2.47 9.70
N GLY A 616 -9.66 1.31 9.79
CA GLY A 616 -11.09 1.14 10.00
C GLY A 616 -11.33 -0.11 10.82
N GLY A 617 -12.58 -0.29 11.23
CA GLY A 617 -13.12 -1.55 11.71
C GLY A 617 -14.49 -1.73 11.09
N LEU A 618 -15.08 -2.92 11.17
CA LEU A 618 -16.55 -2.98 11.29
C LEU A 618 -16.90 -2.51 12.69
N GLY A 619 -16.67 -1.23 12.94
CA GLY A 619 -17.20 -0.54 14.10
C GLY A 619 -18.70 -0.55 13.92
N LEU A 620 -19.38 -1.36 14.72
CA LEU A 620 -20.81 -1.33 14.76
C LEU A 620 -21.22 -0.61 16.03
N ALA A 621 -22.01 0.42 15.89
CA ALA A 621 -22.56 1.14 17.04
C ALA A 621 -24.08 0.98 17.05
N VAL A 622 -24.68 1.15 18.21
CA VAL A 622 -26.14 1.27 18.32
C VAL A 622 -26.51 2.56 19.02
N SER A 623 -27.58 3.17 18.52
CA SER A 623 -28.15 4.39 19.07
C SER A 623 -29.63 4.22 19.37
N ILE A 624 -30.13 5.05 20.30
CA ILE A 624 -31.55 5.22 20.56
C ILE A 624 -32.04 6.51 19.92
N GLU A 625 -33.16 6.40 19.21
CA GLU A 625 -33.67 7.41 18.31
C GLU A 625 -35.14 7.73 18.68
N PRO A 626 -35.56 9.00 18.82
CA PRO A 626 -36.97 9.32 18.92
C PRO A 626 -37.69 8.96 17.61
N ASP A 627 -38.88 8.39 17.71
CA ASP A 627 -39.73 8.04 16.57
C ASP A 627 -41.12 8.69 16.67
N PRO A 628 -41.48 9.64 15.78
CA PRO A 628 -40.68 10.15 14.66
C PRO A 628 -39.58 11.12 15.12
N LYS A 629 -38.47 11.13 14.39
CA LYS A 629 -37.34 12.01 14.66
C LYS A 629 -37.74 13.49 14.54
N PRO A 630 -37.48 14.33 15.57
CA PRO A 630 -37.75 15.75 15.52
C PRO A 630 -36.91 16.49 14.47
N SER A 631 -37.49 17.46 13.78
CA SER A 631 -36.81 18.16 12.67
C SER A 631 -35.57 18.97 13.06
N TYR A 632 -35.40 19.31 14.35
CA TYR A 632 -34.19 19.98 14.81
C TYR A 632 -33.01 19.02 14.99
N LEU A 633 -33.28 17.71 14.93
CA LEU A 633 -32.29 16.64 14.86
C LEU A 633 -32.13 16.15 13.41
N ASP A 634 -32.70 16.84 12.40
CA ASP A 634 -32.48 16.48 10.99
C ASP A 634 -30.99 16.48 10.62
N SER A 635 -30.18 17.27 11.33
CA SER A 635 -28.73 17.39 11.12
C SER A 635 -27.88 16.31 11.82
N ARG A 636 -28.48 15.40 12.58
CA ARG A 636 -27.73 14.43 13.39
C ARG A 636 -28.58 13.21 13.68
N ASP A 637 -28.09 12.01 13.42
CA ASP A 637 -28.71 10.79 13.91
C ASP A 637 -28.34 10.54 15.39
N ASN A 638 -29.33 10.18 16.20
CA ASN A 638 -29.54 10.58 17.59
C ASN A 638 -28.49 10.05 18.62
N VAL A 639 -28.96 9.51 19.76
CA VAL A 639 -28.15 9.29 20.96
C VAL A 639 -27.39 7.98 20.79
N MET A 640 -26.09 8.04 20.51
CA MET A 640 -25.25 6.85 20.54
C MET A 640 -25.12 6.34 21.97
N LEU A 641 -25.44 5.06 22.19
CA LEU A 641 -25.47 4.45 23.53
C LEU A 641 -24.32 3.48 23.79
N GLY A 642 -23.70 2.94 22.74
CA GLY A 642 -22.54 2.06 22.86
C GLY A 642 -21.86 1.79 21.52
N TYR A 643 -20.55 1.52 21.57
CA TYR A 643 -19.77 0.98 20.46
C TYR A 643 -19.55 -0.51 20.71
N GLY A 644 -19.76 -1.34 19.70
CA GLY A 644 -19.17 -2.67 19.61
C GLY A 644 -17.94 -2.58 18.71
N THR A 645 -16.75 -2.81 19.25
CA THR A 645 -15.56 -2.94 18.40
C THR A 645 -15.55 -4.32 17.79
N THR A 646 -15.64 -4.43 16.47
CA THR A 646 -15.45 -5.71 15.79
C THR A 646 -14.62 -5.62 14.53
N PHE A 647 -13.72 -6.60 14.46
CA PHE A 647 -13.06 -7.19 13.31
C PHE A 647 -12.05 -6.37 12.48
N PRO A 648 -10.79 -6.88 12.40
CA PRO A 648 -10.11 -7.69 13.43
C PRO A 648 -9.54 -6.72 14.45
N ASP A 649 -9.79 -6.96 15.73
CA ASP A 649 -9.18 -6.32 16.90
C ASP A 649 -8.30 -5.10 16.61
N LEU A 650 -8.82 -3.90 16.91
CA LEU A 650 -7.92 -2.80 17.25
C LEU A 650 -6.97 -3.36 18.32
N PRO A 651 -5.63 -3.22 18.16
CA PRO A 651 -4.68 -3.64 19.17
C PRO A 651 -5.19 -3.20 20.54
N PRO A 652 -5.22 -4.07 21.57
CA PRO A 652 -5.67 -3.70 22.90
C PRO A 652 -4.94 -2.47 23.45
N GLU A 653 -3.75 -2.17 22.93
CA GLU A 653 -2.95 -0.99 23.29
C GLU A 653 -3.48 0.34 22.70
N LEU A 654 -4.25 0.30 21.60
CA LEU A 654 -4.89 1.47 20.98
C LEU A 654 -6.29 1.75 21.53
N LEU A 655 -6.88 0.78 22.23
CA LEU A 655 -8.15 0.94 22.92
C LEU A 655 -7.87 1.41 24.35
N PRO A 656 -8.29 2.62 24.76
CA PRO A 656 -8.28 2.97 26.16
C PRO A 656 -9.22 2.01 26.92
N VAL A 657 -8.65 1.06 27.65
CA VAL A 657 -9.39 0.15 28.53
C VAL A 657 -9.90 0.97 29.73
N PHE A 658 -11.15 1.42 29.66
CA PHE A 658 -11.86 1.95 30.82
C PHE A 658 -12.46 0.77 31.60
N GLU A 659 -12.41 0.80 32.94
CA GLU A 659 -13.08 -0.23 33.76
C GLU A 659 -14.58 -0.23 33.43
N GLU A 660 -15.11 -1.38 33.00
CA GLU A 660 -16.53 -1.60 32.74
C GLU A 660 -17.33 -1.44 34.04
N GLU A 661 -18.04 -0.33 34.19
CA GLU A 661 -19.03 -0.15 35.26
C GLU A 661 -20.46 -0.32 34.71
N CYS A 662 -20.88 -1.57 34.56
CA CYS A 662 -22.26 -1.91 34.18
C CYS A 662 -23.32 -1.22 35.05
N GLY A 663 -24.33 -0.62 34.41
CA GLY A 663 -25.41 0.10 35.10
C GLY A 663 -25.06 1.54 35.50
N THR A 664 -24.00 2.12 34.93
CA THR A 664 -23.64 3.53 35.15
C THR A 664 -23.91 4.38 33.91
N ASN A 665 -24.46 5.57 34.13
CA ASN A 665 -24.47 6.65 33.15
C ASN A 665 -23.10 7.32 33.22
N PHE A 666 -22.20 7.01 32.28
CA PHE A 666 -20.89 7.64 32.24
C PHE A 666 -20.94 8.94 31.42
N GLN A 667 -20.48 10.04 32.03
CA GLN A 667 -20.48 11.39 31.45
C GLN A 667 -19.06 11.96 31.39
N TRP A 668 -18.74 12.66 30.31
CA TRP A 668 -17.47 13.36 30.14
C TRP A 668 -17.55 14.80 30.66
N ASP A 669 -16.60 15.18 31.53
CA ASP A 669 -16.49 16.53 32.13
C ASP A 669 -15.53 17.48 31.37
N GLY A 670 -15.13 17.17 30.12
CA GLY A 670 -14.15 17.95 29.35
C GLY A 670 -12.72 17.38 29.38
N ILE A 671 -11.88 17.75 28.41
CA ILE A 671 -10.43 17.49 28.44
C ILE A 671 -9.81 18.42 29.48
N ASN A 672 -9.30 17.87 30.58
CA ASN A 672 -8.40 18.58 31.46
C ASN A 672 -6.96 18.11 31.17
N MET A 673 -6.24 18.83 30.30
CA MET A 673 -4.84 18.55 29.91
C MET A 673 -3.82 18.86 31.03
N ASP A 674 -4.22 18.82 32.30
CA ASP A 674 -3.29 18.94 33.43
C ASP A 674 -2.66 17.59 33.83
N GLY A 675 -3.07 16.47 33.20
CA GLY A 675 -2.48 15.15 33.37
C GLY A 675 -1.49 14.86 32.24
N GLY A 676 -0.19 14.95 32.54
CA GLY A 676 0.88 14.71 31.58
C GLY A 676 0.92 13.29 30.99
N ASP A 677 1.59 13.23 29.84
CA ASP A 677 2.05 12.07 29.10
C ASP A 677 0.99 11.01 28.79
N GLN A 678 0.36 11.13 27.61
CA GLN A 678 0.21 10.03 26.64
C GLN A 678 0.26 10.61 25.21
N PRO A 679 0.85 9.87 24.24
CA PRO A 679 1.40 10.43 23.00
C PRO A 679 0.36 10.88 21.97
#